data_AF-A0A7Y0KEF7-F1
#
_entry.id   AF-A0A7Y0KEF7-F1
#
_cell.length_a   1.000
_cell.length_b   1.000
_cell.length_c   1.000
_cell.angle_alpha   90.00
_cell.angle_beta   90.00
_cell.angle_gamma   90.00
#
_symmetry.space_group_name_H-M   'P 1'
#
loop_
_entity.id
_entity.type
_entity.pdbx_description
1 polymer ?
#
loop_
_entity_poly.entity_id
_entity_poly.type
_entity_poly.pdbx_seq_one_letter_code
_entity_poly.pdbx_strand_id
1 'polypeptide(L)'
;MPPRTVALTFDDGPDPTWTPQVLAVLARHRVPGTFFVVGSLAVRHPELLRQIRASGSEIGIHTFTHVDLSEVPDWRLERELGETQLAVAGATGETTYLVRPPFSSTVDAIDDRAYAAILASGRDGYVNVFTDVDGEDWQRPGVDAIVRNATPKDGAGATVLLHDAGGDRSETVAALDRLIPELQARGYRFTTATAAVGAPPAAAPAPQRDRVVGGGLVTAVDLATGGVRLLEGLLVGVGLVVVLRLVLTLVVARRHARRRRDPSFRWGPDHREPVSVIVPAYNETENIEATLRSILANDHPLEILVVDDGSTDGTAELVESLGLPAVRVIRQPNSGKPIALNTGVARAKHDLVVMMDGDTVFQPDTVARLVAPFADPEIGAVAGNVKVANRTELIPRLQHIEYVVGFGIDRRVQDTLGAITTIPGAAGAFRKQAVLDVGGLSLDTLAEDTDLTIALGREGWRVVYEERALAWTEAPTTLTQLWRQRYRWTYGTMQAVWKHRRSLRERGASRRVGWLGLGHIGIFQVLFPLAAPLVDIFFVYGLVFGDPATTLVLWGSMLLVQTGAAAYAFRLDGEPLAPLWVAPVQQLLYRPLMYAVLVRSLLSAVTGGRVRWQRIQRLGALRALMPGQPAAPVVPAAPAPVVSAAPRASEASLSACSPHTATSGRKAPSSAPTPAPEPAEPASRSRWLDVLRAIALVRVIGYHVLGWGWLSFVFPSMGVMFALGGSLMLASLRRAEAVDVIGRRLKRLLPPFWLFGLVVVPVMVWHGFGEDPVPGAPQWLFWALPILDPPGSAWATDATVVLWYIRTYLWLVLLTPLLLAAWRRRPVVAMAVPLAIVGVDALLGGGLRDFGDVGTALVDASVFAGCWMLGFAHRDGSLRRLAAGRAVLLATVAIAAGVAWAFAYPAGDDGIDLNDIPLGQALVSLGAVLLVLRYSPRLAWLERIPGLGRLVTVINARAVTIYLWHNVAIALAEPIDARLGWPSIGALIGTSVVLTAVLALGLGWVEDLAAGRRPALIPGPHQPALRRRAPRRVAPAPPVIGDGGLALPAETRESTLAAANAQRPASEFRHDPRFAGATPVPAASRSLRRGPAPRRTGAPSLPPGRVSPARPVPSAPFRAAPSGPPTRVPDARRAGPASQPGTAVRAAAAPAPTRPPRRHDDEPVTGVVGRAPTGRDRLLSFGQDDGAETGPTAGRHASQPDPATPAVRPDRRGSHRGDGAGPVAHDPGTPSRHRR
;
A
#
# COMPACT_ATOMS: atom_id res chain seq x y z
N MET A 1 53.54 13.13 -20.83
CA MET A 1 53.45 12.41 -22.13
C MET A 1 54.71 12.58 -23.01
N PRO A 2 54.88 11.91 -24.18
CA PRO A 2 56.00 12.18 -25.10
C PRO A 2 56.03 13.64 -25.61
N PRO A 3 57.20 14.22 -25.97
CA PRO A 3 57.28 15.62 -26.42
C PRO A 3 56.32 15.96 -27.57
N ARG A 4 55.74 17.17 -27.51
CA ARG A 4 54.72 17.68 -28.45
C ARG A 4 53.58 16.71 -28.77
N THR A 5 53.16 15.92 -27.79
CA THR A 5 52.08 14.94 -27.93
C THR A 5 51.03 15.18 -26.84
N VAL A 6 49.77 15.41 -27.22
CA VAL A 6 48.66 15.73 -26.31
C VAL A 6 47.57 14.67 -26.38
N ALA A 7 47.09 14.26 -25.21
CA ALA A 7 45.86 13.49 -25.07
C ALA A 7 44.80 14.35 -24.38
N LEU A 8 43.69 14.62 -25.07
CA LEU A 8 42.54 15.32 -24.49
C LEU A 8 41.69 14.30 -23.70
N THR A 9 41.58 14.52 -22.40
CA THR A 9 40.75 13.70 -21.50
C THR A 9 39.50 14.47 -21.08
N PHE A 10 38.35 13.81 -21.16
CA PHE A 10 37.04 14.39 -20.85
C PHE A 10 36.38 13.66 -19.69
N ASP A 11 36.10 14.37 -18.61
CA ASP A 11 35.51 13.82 -17.39
C ASP A 11 34.03 14.27 -17.21
N ASP A 12 33.36 13.73 -16.18
CA ASP A 12 31.92 13.81 -15.86
C ASP A 12 30.93 13.19 -16.86
N GLY A 13 31.32 12.91 -18.11
CA GLY A 13 30.41 12.53 -19.19
C GLY A 13 29.62 11.20 -19.04
N PRO A 14 28.65 10.93 -19.93
CA PRO A 14 28.23 11.80 -21.04
C PRO A 14 26.98 12.64 -20.72
N ASP A 15 26.93 13.87 -21.26
CA ASP A 15 25.75 14.75 -21.24
C ASP A 15 25.10 14.84 -22.63
N PRO A 16 23.75 14.73 -22.75
CA PRO A 16 23.05 14.75 -24.03
C PRO A 16 23.06 16.09 -24.78
N THR A 17 23.52 17.17 -24.14
CA THR A 17 23.71 18.51 -24.73
C THR A 17 25.17 18.72 -25.13
N TRP A 18 26.12 18.39 -24.25
CA TRP A 18 27.52 18.80 -24.40
C TRP A 18 28.42 17.75 -25.05
N THR A 19 28.32 16.46 -24.70
CA THR A 19 29.11 15.38 -25.33
C THR A 19 29.00 15.41 -26.87
N PRO A 20 27.81 15.57 -27.49
CA PRO A 20 27.70 15.68 -28.95
C PRO A 20 28.41 16.91 -29.54
N GLN A 21 28.48 18.02 -28.80
CA GLN A 21 29.16 19.24 -29.24
C GLN A 21 30.68 19.11 -29.15
N VAL A 22 31.19 18.53 -28.05
CA VAL A 22 32.62 18.18 -27.90
C VAL A 22 33.06 17.23 -29.02
N LEU A 23 32.32 16.14 -29.25
CA LEU A 23 32.58 15.20 -30.34
C LEU A 23 32.52 15.87 -31.73
N ALA A 24 31.63 16.83 -31.95
CA ALA A 24 31.57 17.57 -33.22
C ALA A 24 32.78 18.49 -33.46
N VAL A 25 33.36 19.09 -32.41
CA VAL A 25 34.60 19.88 -32.51
C VAL A 25 35.82 18.96 -32.72
N LEU A 26 35.91 17.87 -31.97
CA LEU A 26 36.94 16.84 -32.13
C LEU A 26 36.95 16.27 -33.56
N ALA A 27 35.79 15.90 -34.10
CA ALA A 27 35.64 15.39 -35.47
C ALA A 27 36.01 16.44 -36.53
N ARG A 28 35.67 17.72 -36.31
CA ARG A 28 36.02 18.84 -37.22
C ARG A 28 37.53 18.98 -37.39
N HIS A 29 38.27 18.93 -36.28
CA HIS A 29 39.74 19.06 -36.28
C HIS A 29 40.48 17.72 -36.45
N ARG A 30 39.74 16.62 -36.60
CA ARG A 30 40.25 15.24 -36.77
C ARG A 30 41.13 14.76 -35.60
N VAL A 31 40.70 15.07 -34.39
CA VAL A 31 41.38 14.73 -33.14
C VAL A 31 40.55 13.73 -32.33
N PRO A 32 41.13 12.60 -31.86
CA PRO A 32 40.47 11.72 -30.90
C PRO A 32 40.61 12.24 -29.46
N GLY A 33 39.73 11.81 -28.56
CA GLY A 33 39.87 12.01 -27.11
C GLY A 33 39.81 10.69 -26.33
N THR A 34 39.92 10.78 -25.00
CA THR A 34 39.64 9.69 -24.06
C THR A 34 38.61 10.19 -23.04
N PHE A 35 37.43 9.59 -23.00
CA PHE A 35 36.30 10.03 -22.16
C PHE A 35 36.15 9.13 -20.94
N PHE A 36 36.24 9.68 -19.73
CA PHE A 36 36.03 8.98 -18.47
C PHE A 36 34.56 9.13 -18.06
N VAL A 37 33.76 8.08 -18.31
CA VAL A 37 32.29 8.17 -18.17
C VAL A 37 31.81 7.78 -16.78
N VAL A 38 30.86 8.55 -16.26
CA VAL A 38 30.11 8.25 -15.03
C VAL A 38 29.02 7.23 -15.36
N GLY A 39 29.05 6.08 -14.69
CA GLY A 39 28.20 4.93 -15.03
C GLY A 39 26.70 5.24 -15.03
N SER A 40 26.20 5.99 -14.04
CA SER A 40 24.78 6.37 -13.96
C SER A 40 24.30 7.29 -15.08
N LEU A 41 25.21 7.99 -15.78
CA LEU A 41 24.92 8.73 -17.02
C LEU A 41 25.07 7.83 -18.24
N ALA A 42 26.11 6.99 -18.29
CA ALA A 42 26.34 6.01 -19.35
C ALA A 42 25.15 5.05 -19.55
N VAL A 43 24.51 4.59 -18.46
CA VAL A 43 23.30 3.75 -18.52
C VAL A 43 22.06 4.51 -19.03
N ARG A 44 21.98 5.83 -18.80
CA ARG A 44 20.87 6.69 -19.28
C ARG A 44 21.05 7.12 -20.73
N HIS A 45 22.29 7.14 -21.22
CA HIS A 45 22.68 7.62 -22.54
C HIS A 45 23.61 6.65 -23.29
N PRO A 46 23.21 5.37 -23.47
CA PRO A 46 24.01 4.36 -24.16
C PRO A 46 24.30 4.72 -25.63
N GLU A 47 23.52 5.63 -26.22
CA GLU A 47 23.76 6.20 -27.55
C GLU A 47 24.94 7.16 -27.61
N LEU A 48 25.31 7.81 -26.50
CA LEU A 48 26.46 8.72 -26.44
C LEU A 48 27.76 7.92 -26.36
N LEU A 49 27.81 6.85 -25.56
CA LEU A 49 28.96 5.92 -25.54
C LEU A 49 29.23 5.33 -26.93
N ARG A 50 28.18 4.95 -27.67
CA ARG A 50 28.31 4.48 -29.06
C ARG A 50 28.79 5.58 -30.02
N GLN A 51 28.48 6.86 -29.78
CA GLN A 51 29.00 7.99 -30.56
C GLN A 51 30.46 8.31 -30.22
N ILE A 52 30.84 8.32 -28.93
CA ILE A 52 32.22 8.44 -28.47
C ILE A 52 33.08 7.37 -29.16
N ARG A 53 32.67 6.10 -29.06
CA ARG A 53 33.40 4.98 -29.68
C ARG A 53 33.46 5.08 -31.20
N ALA A 54 32.37 5.49 -31.86
CA ALA A 54 32.34 5.67 -33.32
C ALA A 54 33.20 6.85 -33.83
N SER A 55 33.53 7.83 -32.97
CA SER A 55 34.45 8.92 -33.33
C SER A 55 35.93 8.50 -33.43
N GLY A 56 36.28 7.29 -32.97
CA GLY A 56 37.66 6.84 -32.80
C GLY A 56 38.27 7.23 -31.43
N SER A 57 37.47 7.80 -30.53
CA SER A 57 37.87 8.11 -29.15
C SER A 57 37.81 6.88 -28.23
N GLU A 58 38.58 6.94 -27.15
CA GLU A 58 38.57 5.94 -26.07
C GLU A 58 37.50 6.22 -25.01
N ILE A 59 37.17 5.19 -24.23
CA ILE A 59 36.31 5.26 -23.04
C ILE A 59 37.08 4.69 -21.85
N GLY A 60 37.10 5.40 -20.74
CA GLY A 60 37.46 4.93 -19.40
C GLY A 60 36.28 5.09 -18.43
N ILE A 61 36.42 4.62 -17.19
CA ILE A 61 35.37 4.70 -16.16
C ILE A 61 35.67 5.77 -15.10
N HIS A 62 34.63 6.46 -14.63
CA HIS A 62 34.70 7.54 -13.63
C HIS A 62 33.73 7.32 -12.45
N THR A 63 33.69 6.08 -11.95
CA THR A 63 32.70 5.56 -10.97
C THR A 63 31.25 5.57 -11.48
N PHE A 64 30.32 4.98 -10.72
CA PHE A 64 28.92 4.90 -11.14
C PHE A 64 28.15 6.16 -10.71
N THR A 65 28.44 6.67 -9.51
CA THR A 65 27.71 7.79 -8.89
C THR A 65 28.49 9.10 -8.81
N HIS A 66 29.73 9.16 -9.32
CA HIS A 66 30.68 10.26 -9.11
C HIS A 66 30.96 10.47 -7.61
N VAL A 67 31.39 9.39 -6.94
CA VAL A 67 31.81 9.40 -5.53
C VAL A 67 33.34 9.44 -5.44
N ASP A 68 33.87 10.11 -4.42
CA ASP A 68 35.29 10.01 -4.10
C ASP A 68 35.64 8.57 -3.69
N LEU A 69 36.64 7.98 -4.35
CA LEU A 69 37.06 6.60 -4.06
C LEU A 69 37.91 6.49 -2.80
N SER A 70 38.42 7.60 -2.25
CA SER A 70 39.17 7.66 -0.99
C SER A 70 38.27 7.74 0.26
N GLU A 71 36.97 8.03 0.09
CA GLU A 71 35.98 8.16 1.15
C GLU A 71 35.03 6.95 1.26
N VAL A 72 35.20 5.91 0.44
CA VAL A 72 34.32 4.73 0.40
C VAL A 72 35.07 3.43 0.72
N PRO A 73 34.42 2.46 1.41
CA PRO A 73 35.01 1.15 1.69
C PRO A 73 35.15 0.30 0.42
N ASP A 74 36.10 -0.64 0.41
CA ASP A 74 36.46 -1.51 -0.72
C ASP A 74 35.27 -2.12 -1.47
N TRP A 75 34.27 -2.69 -0.76
CA TRP A 75 33.07 -3.29 -1.38
C TRP A 75 32.26 -2.29 -2.23
N ARG A 76 32.32 -0.99 -1.89
CA ARG A 76 31.67 0.07 -2.65
C ARG A 76 32.57 0.52 -3.80
N LEU A 77 33.89 0.58 -3.63
CA LEU A 77 34.84 0.82 -4.73
C LEU A 77 34.67 -0.23 -5.83
N GLU A 78 34.71 -1.52 -5.48
CA GLU A 78 34.45 -2.65 -6.39
C GLU A 78 33.13 -2.48 -7.15
N ARG A 79 32.07 -2.08 -6.43
CA ARG A 79 30.74 -1.85 -7.00
C ARG A 79 30.69 -0.66 -7.95
N GLU A 80 31.23 0.49 -7.56
CA GLU A 80 31.21 1.73 -8.36
C GLU A 80 31.99 1.56 -9.68
N LEU A 81 33.08 0.78 -9.66
CA LEU A 81 33.82 0.42 -10.88
C LEU A 81 33.08 -0.67 -11.68
N GLY A 82 32.60 -1.73 -11.02
CA GLY A 82 31.94 -2.87 -11.64
C GLY A 82 30.59 -2.54 -12.30
N GLU A 83 29.74 -1.74 -11.66
CA GLU A 83 28.47 -1.27 -12.25
C GLU A 83 28.71 -0.35 -13.45
N THR A 84 29.80 0.42 -13.44
CA THR A 84 30.22 1.27 -14.58
C THR A 84 30.78 0.44 -15.73
N GLN A 85 31.60 -0.57 -15.43
CA GLN A 85 32.08 -1.53 -16.42
C GLN A 85 30.90 -2.27 -17.10
N LEU A 86 29.88 -2.67 -16.32
CA LEU A 86 28.64 -3.25 -16.84
C LEU A 86 27.83 -2.25 -17.68
N ALA A 87 27.80 -0.96 -17.33
CA ALA A 87 27.19 0.09 -18.13
C ALA A 87 27.85 0.22 -19.51
N VAL A 88 29.18 0.29 -19.55
CA VAL A 88 29.96 0.36 -20.80
C VAL A 88 29.74 -0.91 -21.63
N ALA A 89 29.89 -2.10 -21.03
CA ALA A 89 29.67 -3.39 -21.70
C ALA A 89 28.25 -3.56 -22.25
N GLY A 90 27.23 -3.01 -21.58
CA GLY A 90 25.85 -2.99 -22.04
C GLY A 90 25.60 -2.00 -23.19
N ALA A 91 26.26 -0.84 -23.18
CA ALA A 91 26.09 0.21 -24.17
C ALA A 91 26.88 -0.01 -25.48
N THR A 92 28.11 -0.53 -25.39
CA THR A 92 29.04 -0.67 -26.53
C THR A 92 29.28 -2.13 -26.95
N GLY A 93 29.14 -3.08 -26.02
CA GLY A 93 29.60 -4.47 -26.20
C GLY A 93 31.09 -4.69 -25.87
N GLU A 94 31.77 -3.69 -25.34
CA GLU A 94 33.20 -3.69 -24.99
C GLU A 94 33.40 -3.32 -23.50
N THR A 95 34.43 -3.85 -22.87
CA THR A 95 34.94 -3.41 -21.56
C THR A 95 36.14 -2.49 -21.73
N THR A 96 36.49 -1.72 -20.70
CA THR A 96 37.71 -0.90 -20.65
C THR A 96 38.53 -1.18 -19.40
N TYR A 97 39.86 -1.11 -19.50
CA TYR A 97 40.75 -1.17 -18.34
C TYR A 97 41.14 0.21 -17.79
N LEU A 98 40.74 1.31 -18.45
CA LEU A 98 41.06 2.66 -17.99
C LEU A 98 40.08 3.13 -16.90
N VAL A 99 40.62 3.61 -15.78
CA VAL A 99 39.88 4.30 -14.71
C VAL A 99 40.47 5.68 -14.48
N ARG A 100 39.63 6.61 -14.02
CA ARG A 100 40.06 7.84 -13.35
C ARG A 100 39.25 8.00 -12.06
N PRO A 101 39.88 8.12 -10.88
CA PRO A 101 39.19 8.50 -9.66
C PRO A 101 38.64 9.93 -9.78
N PRO A 102 37.38 10.20 -9.37
CA PRO A 102 36.90 11.56 -9.13
C PRO A 102 37.79 12.30 -8.13
N PHE A 103 37.85 13.63 -8.25
CA PHE A 103 38.58 14.59 -7.41
C PHE A 103 40.12 14.46 -7.38
N SER A 104 40.68 13.25 -7.43
CA SER A 104 42.14 12.97 -7.47
C SER A 104 42.67 12.92 -8.91
N SER A 105 42.53 14.01 -9.68
CA SER A 105 42.83 14.02 -11.13
C SER A 105 44.31 14.19 -11.48
N THR A 106 45.15 14.75 -10.60
CA THR A 106 46.60 14.93 -10.79
C THR A 106 47.41 14.02 -9.85
N VAL A 107 48.67 13.71 -10.23
CA VAL A 107 49.56 12.88 -9.40
C VAL A 107 49.89 13.56 -8.07
N ASP A 108 50.05 14.89 -8.07
CA ASP A 108 50.35 15.68 -6.87
C ASP A 108 49.17 15.81 -5.89
N ALA A 109 47.97 15.35 -6.27
CA ALA A 109 46.77 15.32 -5.41
C ALA A 109 46.56 13.97 -4.69
N ILE A 110 47.43 12.97 -4.90
CA ILE A 110 47.30 11.65 -4.29
C ILE A 110 47.79 11.69 -2.83
N ASP A 111 46.88 11.48 -1.88
CA ASP A 111 47.19 11.25 -0.46
C ASP A 111 47.21 9.75 -0.10
N ASP A 112 47.44 9.41 1.17
CA ASP A 112 47.48 8.03 1.65
C ASP A 112 46.16 7.25 1.42
N ARG A 113 45.00 7.94 1.39
CA ARG A 113 43.68 7.33 1.19
C ARG A 113 43.40 7.10 -0.30
N ALA A 114 43.62 8.12 -1.12
CA ALA A 114 43.55 8.01 -2.58
C ALA A 114 44.51 6.92 -3.08
N TYR A 115 45.72 6.84 -2.53
CA TYR A 115 46.70 5.80 -2.87
C TYR A 115 46.19 4.38 -2.54
N ALA A 116 45.48 4.19 -1.43
CA ALA A 116 44.85 2.90 -1.11
C ALA A 116 43.81 2.49 -2.15
N ALA A 117 42.93 3.41 -2.57
CA ALA A 117 41.93 3.19 -3.62
C ALA A 117 42.55 2.92 -5.02
N ILE A 118 43.64 3.62 -5.34
CA ILE A 118 44.44 3.40 -6.55
C ILE A 118 45.09 2.01 -6.54
N LEU A 119 45.60 1.56 -5.39
CA LEU A 119 46.13 0.20 -5.23
C LEU A 119 45.03 -0.88 -5.27
N ALA A 120 43.83 -0.61 -4.75
CA ALA A 120 42.69 -1.53 -4.82
C ALA A 120 42.26 -1.73 -6.28
N SER A 121 41.91 -0.66 -6.99
CA SER A 121 41.54 -0.70 -8.41
C SER A 121 42.64 -1.30 -9.31
N GLY A 122 43.91 -1.11 -8.95
CA GLY A 122 45.04 -1.76 -9.63
C GLY A 122 45.10 -3.29 -9.48
N ARG A 123 44.61 -3.86 -8.36
CA ARG A 123 44.52 -5.33 -8.17
C ARG A 123 43.46 -5.96 -9.08
N ASP A 124 42.37 -5.23 -9.34
CA ASP A 124 41.30 -5.65 -10.24
C ASP A 124 41.68 -5.51 -11.73
N GLY A 125 42.89 -5.02 -12.02
CA GLY A 125 43.43 -4.87 -13.37
C GLY A 125 43.10 -3.54 -14.05
N TYR A 126 42.59 -2.54 -13.32
CA TYR A 126 42.42 -1.20 -13.87
C TYR A 126 43.73 -0.39 -13.89
N VAL A 127 43.86 0.49 -14.87
CA VAL A 127 44.97 1.46 -15.00
C VAL A 127 44.42 2.85 -14.74
N ASN A 128 44.92 3.49 -13.68
CA ASN A 128 44.56 4.85 -13.29
C ASN A 128 45.23 5.88 -14.21
N VAL A 129 44.46 6.82 -14.78
CA VAL A 129 44.95 7.81 -15.76
C VAL A 129 44.82 9.24 -15.21
N PHE A 130 45.95 9.82 -14.78
CA PHE A 130 46.02 11.18 -14.25
C PHE A 130 46.26 12.23 -15.36
N THR A 131 46.07 13.50 -15.02
CA THR A 131 46.29 14.65 -15.91
C THR A 131 47.62 15.35 -15.62
N ASP A 132 48.37 15.70 -16.68
CA ASP A 132 49.56 16.55 -16.62
C ASP A 132 49.14 18.05 -16.51
N VAL A 133 47.95 18.40 -16.99
CA VAL A 133 47.40 19.77 -17.09
C VAL A 133 45.87 19.75 -16.88
N ASP A 134 45.32 20.71 -16.14
CA ASP A 134 43.87 20.99 -16.05
C ASP A 134 43.54 22.29 -16.81
N GLY A 135 42.41 22.31 -17.54
CA GLY A 135 41.86 23.52 -18.15
C GLY A 135 41.11 24.42 -17.15
N GLU A 136 40.74 23.90 -15.98
CA GLU A 136 39.82 24.51 -14.98
C GLU A 136 38.43 24.85 -15.56
N ASP A 137 38.04 24.23 -16.69
CA ASP A 137 36.84 24.60 -17.43
C ASP A 137 35.55 24.37 -16.62
N TRP A 138 35.57 23.40 -15.70
CA TRP A 138 34.50 23.16 -14.73
C TRP A 138 34.08 24.43 -13.97
N GLN A 139 35.06 25.28 -13.58
CA GLN A 139 34.84 26.56 -12.88
C GLN A 139 34.24 27.67 -13.76
N ARG A 140 34.27 27.52 -15.09
CA ARG A 140 33.92 28.55 -16.08
C ARG A 140 34.76 29.85 -15.99
N PRO A 141 36.10 29.78 -16.12
CA PRO A 141 36.96 30.95 -16.04
C PRO A 141 37.02 31.78 -17.34
N GLY A 142 36.18 31.47 -18.34
CA GLY A 142 36.20 32.06 -19.67
C GLY A 142 37.17 31.39 -20.65
N VAL A 143 36.81 31.42 -21.94
CA VAL A 143 37.53 30.72 -23.03
C VAL A 143 39.03 31.01 -23.06
N ASP A 144 39.45 32.27 -22.89
CA ASP A 144 40.87 32.64 -22.88
C ASP A 144 41.64 32.07 -21.69
N ALA A 145 40.99 31.80 -20.55
CA ALA A 145 41.62 31.13 -19.42
C ALA A 145 41.78 29.64 -19.71
N ILE A 146 40.72 28.96 -20.14
CA ILE A 146 40.74 27.53 -20.48
C ILE A 146 41.83 27.24 -21.53
N VAL A 147 41.93 28.04 -22.60
CA VAL A 147 42.97 27.88 -23.64
C VAL A 147 44.38 28.08 -23.10
N ARG A 148 44.61 29.03 -22.17
CA ARG A 148 45.93 29.22 -21.54
C ARG A 148 46.28 28.07 -20.59
N ASN A 149 45.35 27.68 -19.74
CA ASN A 149 45.51 26.63 -18.74
C ASN A 149 45.82 25.29 -19.45
N ALA A 150 44.99 24.91 -20.42
CA ALA A 150 45.11 23.69 -21.21
C ALA A 150 46.28 23.66 -22.24
N THR A 151 47.14 24.69 -22.28
CA THR A 151 48.31 24.74 -23.19
C THR A 151 49.57 24.23 -22.49
N PRO A 152 50.18 23.11 -22.96
CA PRO A 152 51.43 22.61 -22.39
C PRO A 152 52.61 23.58 -22.62
N LYS A 153 53.50 23.68 -21.63
CA LYS A 153 54.67 24.57 -21.67
C LYS A 153 55.85 23.92 -22.41
N ASP A 154 56.73 24.76 -22.96
CA ASP A 154 58.08 24.43 -23.45
C ASP A 154 58.20 23.25 -24.45
N GLY A 155 57.11 22.87 -25.12
CA GLY A 155 57.08 21.73 -26.05
C GLY A 155 56.91 20.37 -25.36
N ALA A 156 56.69 20.32 -24.04
CA ALA A 156 56.30 19.12 -23.34
C ALA A 156 54.96 18.57 -23.89
N GLY A 157 54.78 17.26 -23.83
CA GLY A 157 53.47 16.64 -24.08
C GLY A 157 52.71 16.42 -22.78
N ALA A 158 51.38 16.49 -22.85
CA ALA A 158 50.49 16.44 -21.69
C ALA A 158 49.26 15.54 -21.90
N THR A 159 48.78 14.87 -20.85
CA THR A 159 47.33 14.68 -20.66
C THR A 159 46.70 16.01 -20.25
N VAL A 160 45.56 16.34 -20.84
CA VAL A 160 44.85 17.62 -20.63
C VAL A 160 43.41 17.33 -20.21
N LEU A 161 43.03 17.76 -19.01
CA LEU A 161 41.69 17.61 -18.44
C LEU A 161 40.77 18.75 -18.91
N LEU A 162 39.60 18.35 -19.39
CA LEU A 162 38.43 19.18 -19.68
C LEU A 162 37.16 18.38 -19.29
N HIS A 163 35.99 19.00 -19.22
CA HIS A 163 34.75 18.32 -18.80
C HIS A 163 33.71 18.36 -19.93
N ASP A 164 33.02 17.23 -20.18
CA ASP A 164 31.92 17.17 -21.15
C ASP A 164 30.53 16.99 -20.52
N ALA A 165 30.44 17.06 -19.19
CA ALA A 165 29.20 17.24 -18.43
C ALA A 165 29.38 18.27 -17.28
N GLY A 166 28.90 18.01 -16.07
CA GLY A 166 29.18 18.88 -14.91
C GLY A 166 28.64 20.32 -15.00
N GLY A 167 27.58 20.58 -15.78
CA GLY A 167 26.93 21.91 -15.88
C GLY A 167 26.85 22.47 -17.30
N ASP A 168 27.18 23.76 -17.47
CA ASP A 168 27.21 24.45 -18.78
C ASP A 168 28.65 24.48 -19.32
N ARG A 169 28.88 23.73 -20.39
CA ARG A 169 30.20 23.53 -21.04
C ARG A 169 30.37 24.34 -22.34
N SER A 170 29.57 25.38 -22.55
CA SER A 170 29.67 26.25 -23.73
C SER A 170 31.07 26.87 -23.91
N GLU A 171 31.72 27.23 -22.80
CA GLU A 171 33.09 27.75 -22.79
C GLU A 171 34.13 26.68 -23.15
N THR A 172 33.95 25.43 -22.70
CA THR A 172 34.80 24.28 -23.05
C THR A 172 34.75 24.00 -24.56
N VAL A 173 33.55 23.96 -25.14
CA VAL A 173 33.35 23.74 -26.58
C VAL A 173 34.00 24.84 -27.41
N ALA A 174 33.88 26.10 -26.98
CA ALA A 174 34.55 27.23 -27.64
C ALA A 174 36.08 27.24 -27.45
N ALA A 175 36.58 26.78 -26.30
CA ALA A 175 38.01 26.64 -26.04
C ALA A 175 38.64 25.55 -26.92
N LEU A 176 38.02 24.38 -27.05
CA LEU A 176 38.48 23.29 -27.91
C LEU A 176 38.66 23.72 -29.38
N ASP A 177 37.68 24.44 -29.92
CA ASP A 177 37.64 24.86 -31.33
C ASP A 177 38.78 25.84 -31.70
N ARG A 178 39.43 26.43 -30.68
CA ARG A 178 40.60 27.30 -30.79
C ARG A 178 41.90 26.61 -30.35
N LEU A 179 41.90 25.90 -29.22
CA LEU A 179 43.06 25.22 -28.63
C LEU A 179 43.66 24.20 -29.60
N ILE A 180 42.82 23.40 -30.24
CA ILE A 180 43.27 22.34 -31.15
C ILE A 180 44.05 22.92 -32.34
N PRO A 181 43.52 23.85 -33.16
CA PRO A 181 44.28 24.43 -34.26
C PRO A 181 45.49 25.26 -33.79
N GLU A 182 45.43 25.94 -32.63
CA GLU A 182 46.61 26.63 -32.08
C GLU A 182 47.75 25.64 -31.73
N LEU A 183 47.45 24.51 -31.10
CA LEU A 183 48.46 23.50 -30.77
C LEU A 183 48.96 22.75 -32.02
N GLN A 184 48.08 22.43 -32.98
CA GLN A 184 48.49 21.86 -34.28
C GLN A 184 49.46 22.80 -35.02
N ALA A 185 49.19 24.11 -35.04
CA ALA A 185 50.09 25.10 -35.65
C ALA A 185 51.45 25.23 -34.92
N ARG A 186 51.48 24.96 -33.60
CA ARG A 186 52.71 24.87 -32.79
C ARG A 186 53.44 23.51 -32.96
N GLY A 187 52.94 22.63 -33.82
CA GLY A 187 53.56 21.33 -34.14
C GLY A 187 53.26 20.22 -33.14
N TYR A 188 52.16 20.32 -32.37
CA TYR A 188 51.67 19.24 -31.52
C TYR A 188 50.89 18.19 -32.31
N ARG A 189 51.02 16.93 -31.90
CA ARG A 189 50.17 15.82 -32.35
C ARG A 189 49.18 15.44 -31.27
N PHE A 190 47.96 15.10 -31.68
CA PHE A 190 46.92 14.62 -30.78
C PHE A 190 46.75 13.11 -30.89
N THR A 191 46.37 12.47 -29.79
CA THR A 191 46.27 11.01 -29.63
C THR A 191 45.34 10.69 -28.46
N THR A 192 44.91 9.44 -28.35
CA THR A 192 44.27 8.93 -27.13
C THR A 192 45.30 8.57 -26.06
N ALA A 193 44.84 8.32 -24.83
CA ALA A 193 45.69 8.04 -23.67
C ALA A 193 46.54 6.77 -23.85
N THR A 194 45.98 5.63 -24.30
CA THR A 194 46.79 4.39 -24.43
C THR A 194 47.78 4.49 -25.59
N ALA A 195 47.35 5.04 -26.72
CA ALA A 195 48.18 5.19 -27.91
C ALA A 195 49.38 6.13 -27.70
N ALA A 196 49.25 7.13 -26.81
CA ALA A 196 50.32 8.05 -26.46
C ALA A 196 51.52 7.37 -25.76
N VAL A 197 51.27 6.27 -25.03
CA VAL A 197 52.27 5.49 -24.29
C VAL A 197 52.59 4.14 -24.93
N GLY A 198 51.97 3.81 -26.08
CA GLY A 198 52.14 2.53 -26.76
C GLY A 198 51.46 1.34 -26.08
N ALA A 199 50.52 1.58 -25.17
CA ALA A 199 49.75 0.54 -24.51
C ALA A 199 48.67 -0.07 -25.43
N PRO A 200 48.22 -1.32 -25.19
CA PRO A 200 47.11 -1.92 -25.94
C PRO A 200 45.85 -1.04 -25.90
N PRO A 201 45.01 -1.03 -26.96
CA PRO A 201 43.77 -0.26 -26.97
C PRO A 201 42.90 -0.54 -25.74
N ALA A 202 42.35 0.51 -25.12
CA ALA A 202 41.54 0.42 -23.91
C ALA A 202 40.35 -0.55 -24.04
N ALA A 203 39.69 -0.55 -25.20
CA ALA A 203 38.48 -1.32 -25.47
C ALA A 203 38.77 -2.79 -25.80
N ALA A 204 38.26 -3.71 -24.97
CA ALA A 204 38.31 -5.15 -25.17
C ALA A 204 36.90 -5.74 -25.39
N PRO A 205 36.72 -6.83 -26.16
CA PRO A 205 35.40 -7.44 -26.34
C PRO A 205 34.83 -7.99 -25.03
N ALA A 206 33.68 -7.49 -24.59
CA ALA A 206 33.14 -7.82 -23.27
C ALA A 206 32.70 -9.31 -23.18
N PRO A 207 32.84 -9.97 -22.01
CA PRO A 207 32.34 -11.32 -21.80
C PRO A 207 30.83 -11.44 -22.06
N GLN A 208 30.37 -12.64 -22.41
CA GLN A 208 28.94 -12.86 -22.74
C GLN A 208 28.03 -12.57 -21.54
N ARG A 209 28.47 -12.92 -20.32
CA ARG A 209 27.78 -12.60 -19.07
C ARG A 209 27.53 -11.09 -18.96
N ASP A 210 28.59 -10.31 -19.10
CA ASP A 210 28.58 -8.89 -18.76
C ASP A 210 27.85 -8.06 -19.81
N ARG A 211 27.85 -8.50 -21.08
CA ARG A 211 26.94 -7.95 -22.11
C ARG A 211 25.47 -8.24 -21.85
N VAL A 212 25.14 -9.42 -21.30
CA VAL A 212 23.74 -9.76 -20.94
C VAL A 212 23.28 -9.01 -19.69
N VAL A 213 24.13 -8.93 -18.66
CA VAL A 213 23.84 -8.20 -17.41
C VAL A 213 23.78 -6.68 -17.68
N GLY A 214 24.79 -6.12 -18.34
CA GLY A 214 24.84 -4.71 -18.72
C GLY A 214 23.72 -4.30 -19.68
N GLY A 215 23.44 -5.12 -20.70
CA GLY A 215 22.29 -4.90 -21.58
C GLY A 215 20.94 -4.96 -20.83
N GLY A 216 20.84 -5.82 -19.81
CA GLY A 216 19.72 -5.85 -18.87
C GLY A 216 19.59 -4.58 -18.02
N LEU A 217 20.71 -4.07 -17.50
CA LEU A 217 20.77 -2.82 -16.72
C LEU A 217 20.33 -1.60 -17.56
N VAL A 218 20.87 -1.46 -18.78
CA VAL A 218 20.46 -0.40 -19.73
C VAL A 218 18.96 -0.52 -20.06
N THR A 219 18.50 -1.73 -20.41
CA THR A 219 17.07 -1.96 -20.71
C THR A 219 16.17 -1.64 -19.51
N ALA A 220 16.59 -1.94 -18.28
CA ALA A 220 15.83 -1.65 -17.07
C ALA A 220 15.70 -0.15 -16.80
N VAL A 221 16.79 0.62 -17.01
CA VAL A 221 16.77 2.08 -16.86
C VAL A 221 15.98 2.74 -17.99
N ASP A 222 16.11 2.30 -19.25
CA ASP A 222 15.27 2.76 -20.36
C ASP A 222 13.77 2.56 -20.07
N LEU A 223 13.39 1.38 -19.58
CA LEU A 223 12.00 1.07 -19.21
C LEU A 223 11.53 1.91 -18.02
N ALA A 224 12.39 2.15 -17.01
CA ALA A 224 12.07 2.99 -15.88
C ALA A 224 11.87 4.46 -16.30
N THR A 225 12.80 5.03 -17.07
CA THR A 225 12.76 6.41 -17.56
C THR A 225 11.59 6.61 -18.53
N GLY A 226 11.31 5.65 -19.43
CA GLY A 226 10.12 5.65 -20.27
C GLY A 226 8.82 5.59 -19.46
N GLY A 227 8.82 4.81 -18.36
CA GLY A 227 7.71 4.74 -17.41
C GLY A 227 7.45 6.07 -16.67
N VAL A 228 8.51 6.78 -16.27
CA VAL A 228 8.41 8.12 -15.65
C VAL A 228 7.83 9.13 -16.65
N ARG A 229 8.38 9.22 -17.87
CA ARG A 229 7.86 10.12 -18.92
C ARG A 229 6.39 9.83 -19.27
N LEU A 230 5.99 8.56 -19.28
CA LEU A 230 4.59 8.16 -19.47
C LEU A 230 3.71 8.60 -18.28
N LEU A 231 4.19 8.45 -17.04
CA LEU A 231 3.47 8.90 -15.84
C LEU A 231 3.29 10.42 -15.83
N GLU A 232 4.32 11.19 -16.17
CA GLU A 232 4.26 12.65 -16.33
C GLU A 232 3.21 13.06 -17.37
N GLY A 233 3.24 12.47 -18.57
CA GLY A 233 2.25 12.73 -19.62
C GLY A 233 0.82 12.37 -19.20
N LEU A 234 0.64 11.27 -18.44
CA LEU A 234 -0.65 10.90 -17.87
C LEU A 234 -1.12 11.85 -16.78
N LEU A 235 -0.22 12.33 -15.90
CA LEU A 235 -0.54 13.31 -14.85
C LEU A 235 -0.94 14.66 -15.45
N VAL A 236 -0.22 15.14 -16.48
CA VAL A 236 -0.59 16.34 -17.25
C VAL A 236 -1.96 16.16 -17.93
N GLY A 237 -2.19 15.01 -18.57
CA GLY A 237 -3.49 14.68 -19.17
C GLY A 237 -4.65 14.67 -18.17
N VAL A 238 -4.46 14.06 -16.98
CA VAL A 238 -5.45 14.09 -15.89
C VAL A 238 -5.66 15.50 -15.36
N GLY A 239 -4.60 16.29 -15.19
CA GLY A 239 -4.69 17.70 -14.78
C GLY A 239 -5.52 18.54 -15.73
N LEU A 240 -5.26 18.42 -17.04
CA LEU A 240 -6.05 19.09 -18.10
C LEU A 240 -7.52 18.65 -18.08
N VAL A 241 -7.81 17.36 -17.88
CA VAL A 241 -9.19 16.85 -17.74
C VAL A 241 -9.88 17.39 -16.48
N VAL A 242 -9.17 17.54 -15.36
CA VAL A 242 -9.71 18.13 -14.12
C VAL A 242 -10.01 19.62 -14.30
N VAL A 243 -9.12 20.39 -14.93
CA VAL A 243 -9.34 21.81 -15.24
C VAL A 243 -10.51 21.98 -16.22
N LEU A 244 -10.58 21.17 -17.29
CA LEU A 244 -11.69 21.18 -18.24
C LEU A 244 -13.01 20.82 -17.57
N ARG A 245 -13.05 19.79 -16.71
CA ARG A 245 -14.22 19.44 -15.89
C ARG A 245 -14.67 20.64 -15.06
N LEU A 246 -13.74 21.30 -14.36
CA LEU A 246 -14.04 22.45 -13.51
C LEU A 246 -14.69 23.58 -14.31
N VAL A 247 -14.08 24.00 -15.43
CA VAL A 247 -14.62 25.06 -16.30
C VAL A 247 -16.01 24.69 -16.82
N LEU A 248 -16.19 23.48 -17.35
CA LEU A 248 -17.50 23.01 -17.85
C LEU A 248 -18.56 22.98 -16.75
N THR A 249 -18.23 22.44 -15.57
CA THR A 249 -19.13 22.41 -14.40
C THR A 249 -19.57 23.81 -13.97
N LEU A 250 -18.65 24.78 -13.88
CA LEU A 250 -19.01 26.17 -13.51
C LEU A 250 -19.87 26.86 -14.58
N VAL A 251 -19.59 26.63 -15.87
CA VAL A 251 -20.38 27.18 -16.99
C VAL A 251 -21.79 26.57 -17.04
N VAL A 252 -21.91 25.25 -16.87
CA VAL A 252 -23.21 24.55 -16.84
C VAL A 252 -24.03 24.98 -15.64
N ALA A 253 -23.45 25.04 -14.44
CA ALA A 253 -24.13 25.52 -13.24
C ALA A 253 -24.61 26.99 -13.38
N ARG A 254 -23.79 27.86 -13.99
CA ARG A 254 -24.19 29.25 -14.32
C ARG A 254 -25.38 29.29 -15.29
N ARG A 255 -25.37 28.45 -16.33
CA ARG A 255 -26.43 28.36 -17.34
C ARG A 255 -27.74 27.81 -16.76
N HIS A 256 -27.65 26.80 -15.89
CA HIS A 256 -28.79 26.26 -15.13
C HIS A 256 -29.39 27.33 -14.22
N ALA A 257 -28.59 27.93 -13.33
CA ALA A 257 -29.09 28.92 -12.37
C ALA A 257 -29.70 30.15 -13.07
N ARG A 258 -29.09 30.63 -14.16
CA ARG A 258 -29.70 31.71 -14.99
C ARG A 258 -31.07 31.31 -15.55
N ARG A 259 -31.26 30.06 -16.00
CA ARG A 259 -32.54 29.57 -16.51
C ARG A 259 -33.59 29.37 -15.42
N ARG A 260 -33.23 28.84 -14.24
CA ARG A 260 -34.17 28.64 -13.10
C ARG A 260 -34.55 29.96 -12.41
N ARG A 261 -33.71 31.00 -12.52
CA ARG A 261 -33.92 32.33 -11.92
C ARG A 261 -34.51 33.37 -12.86
N ASP A 262 -34.69 33.03 -14.13
CA ASP A 262 -35.40 33.86 -15.08
C ASP A 262 -36.87 34.09 -14.58
N PRO A 263 -37.37 35.33 -14.47
CA PRO A 263 -38.74 35.59 -14.02
C PRO A 263 -39.83 34.99 -14.93
N SER A 264 -39.49 34.65 -16.18
CA SER A 264 -40.39 33.94 -17.10
C SER A 264 -40.43 32.42 -16.87
N PHE A 265 -39.48 31.85 -16.13
CA PHE A 265 -39.45 30.40 -15.89
C PHE A 265 -40.57 29.97 -14.92
N ARG A 266 -41.45 29.08 -15.40
CA ARG A 266 -42.45 28.36 -14.61
C ARG A 266 -42.42 26.89 -15.00
N TRP A 267 -42.73 26.01 -14.05
CA TRP A 267 -42.88 24.57 -14.28
C TRP A 267 -44.22 24.22 -14.96
N GLY A 268 -45.25 25.02 -14.73
CA GLY A 268 -46.61 24.84 -15.25
C GLY A 268 -47.60 25.74 -14.48
N PRO A 269 -48.90 25.41 -14.45
CA PRO A 269 -49.86 26.02 -13.52
C PRO A 269 -49.55 25.63 -12.06
N ASP A 270 -50.04 26.42 -11.10
CA ASP A 270 -49.79 26.20 -9.68
C ASP A 270 -50.50 24.94 -9.16
N HIS A 271 -49.71 23.89 -8.94
CA HIS A 271 -50.19 22.58 -8.50
C HIS A 271 -50.41 22.59 -6.98
N ARG A 272 -51.65 22.81 -6.53
CA ARG A 272 -52.06 22.79 -5.10
C ARG A 272 -52.77 21.47 -4.68
N GLU A 273 -52.47 20.37 -5.35
CA GLU A 273 -52.93 19.04 -4.92
C GLU A 273 -52.34 18.67 -3.55
N PRO A 274 -53.14 18.11 -2.61
CA PRO A 274 -52.64 17.77 -1.28
C PRO A 274 -51.55 16.70 -1.30
N VAL A 275 -50.60 16.78 -0.37
CA VAL A 275 -49.46 15.83 -0.29
C VAL A 275 -49.42 15.05 1.02
N SER A 276 -48.76 13.89 1.00
CA SER A 276 -48.47 13.10 2.20
C SER A 276 -46.99 13.22 2.55
N VAL A 277 -46.66 13.94 3.62
CA VAL A 277 -45.28 14.09 4.13
C VAL A 277 -44.96 12.93 5.06
N ILE A 278 -43.91 12.17 4.77
CA ILE A 278 -43.50 10.97 5.50
C ILE A 278 -42.21 11.27 6.26
N VAL A 279 -42.26 11.11 7.59
CA VAL A 279 -41.14 11.34 8.50
C VAL A 279 -40.83 10.03 9.23
N PRO A 280 -39.75 9.30 8.88
CA PRO A 280 -39.31 8.13 9.62
C PRO A 280 -38.58 8.56 10.90
N ALA A 281 -38.97 8.01 12.03
CA ALA A 281 -38.45 8.38 13.35
C ALA A 281 -37.84 7.16 14.06
N TYR A 282 -36.66 7.34 14.67
CA TYR A 282 -36.06 6.35 15.57
C TYR A 282 -35.11 7.02 16.57
N ASN A 283 -35.65 7.37 17.75
CA ASN A 283 -34.99 8.16 18.78
C ASN A 283 -34.56 9.57 18.28
N GLU A 284 -35.54 10.42 18.00
CA GLU A 284 -35.36 11.80 17.53
C GLU A 284 -36.12 12.82 18.42
N THR A 285 -36.42 12.47 19.68
CA THR A 285 -37.13 13.33 20.67
C THR A 285 -36.59 14.77 20.77
N GLU A 286 -35.28 14.96 20.57
CA GLU A 286 -34.63 16.28 20.54
C GLU A 286 -35.17 17.23 19.45
N ASN A 287 -35.37 16.70 18.25
CA ASN A 287 -35.57 17.46 17.00
C ASN A 287 -37.00 17.35 16.43
N ILE A 288 -37.72 16.24 16.68
CA ILE A 288 -38.95 15.88 15.97
C ILE A 288 -40.06 16.96 16.04
N GLU A 289 -40.18 17.69 17.15
CA GLU A 289 -41.16 18.79 17.27
C GLU A 289 -40.85 19.95 16.30
N ALA A 290 -39.58 20.35 16.19
CA ALA A 290 -39.16 21.42 15.28
C ALA A 290 -39.40 21.02 13.82
N THR A 291 -39.08 19.76 13.49
CA THR A 291 -39.37 19.13 12.20
C THR A 291 -40.86 19.24 11.86
N LEU A 292 -41.75 18.74 12.74
CA LEU A 292 -43.20 18.77 12.52
C LEU A 292 -43.77 20.18 12.40
N ARG A 293 -43.36 21.11 13.28
CA ARG A 293 -43.82 22.50 13.22
C ARG A 293 -43.34 23.21 11.95
N SER A 294 -42.16 22.87 11.41
CA SER A 294 -41.68 23.43 10.14
C SER A 294 -42.49 22.97 8.92
N ILE A 295 -42.94 21.70 8.92
CA ILE A 295 -43.81 21.17 7.86
C ILE A 295 -45.18 21.86 7.93
N LEU A 296 -45.76 21.98 9.13
CA LEU A 296 -47.06 22.66 9.34
C LEU A 296 -47.03 24.16 9.05
N ALA A 297 -45.85 24.79 9.00
CA ALA A 297 -45.68 26.19 8.65
C ALA A 297 -45.66 26.47 7.12
N ASN A 298 -45.89 25.46 6.27
CA ASN A 298 -45.95 25.62 4.82
C ASN A 298 -47.36 25.99 4.32
N ASP A 299 -47.48 26.96 3.40
CA ASP A 299 -48.73 27.23 2.64
C ASP A 299 -48.95 26.16 1.55
N HIS A 300 -49.24 24.93 1.97
CA HIS A 300 -49.60 23.84 1.07
C HIS A 300 -50.51 22.81 1.77
N PRO A 301 -51.60 22.34 1.14
CA PRO A 301 -52.44 21.29 1.74
C PRO A 301 -51.67 19.99 1.95
N LEU A 302 -51.62 19.47 3.18
CA LEU A 302 -50.81 18.29 3.51
C LEU A 302 -51.39 17.44 4.66
N GLU A 303 -51.03 16.16 4.67
CA GLU A 303 -51.00 15.34 5.89
C GLU A 303 -49.55 14.97 6.23
N ILE A 304 -49.28 14.67 7.50
CA ILE A 304 -47.98 14.20 7.98
C ILE A 304 -48.13 12.79 8.56
N LEU A 305 -47.29 11.87 8.10
CA LEU A 305 -47.18 10.49 8.60
C LEU A 305 -45.85 10.35 9.32
N VAL A 306 -45.89 10.26 10.66
CA VAL A 306 -44.70 9.93 11.45
C VAL A 306 -44.64 8.43 11.61
N VAL A 307 -43.63 7.79 11.02
CA VAL A 307 -43.44 6.34 11.11
C VAL A 307 -42.36 6.06 12.15
N ASP A 308 -42.79 5.71 13.36
CA ASP A 308 -41.89 5.35 14.45
C ASP A 308 -41.38 3.91 14.27
N ASP A 309 -40.09 3.78 13.99
CA ASP A 309 -39.38 2.51 13.81
C ASP A 309 -38.93 1.91 15.16
N GLY A 310 -39.82 1.93 16.15
CA GLY A 310 -39.62 1.35 17.48
C GLY A 310 -38.66 2.15 18.35
N SER A 311 -38.93 3.45 18.55
CA SER A 311 -38.13 4.33 19.42
C SER A 311 -38.14 3.87 20.89
N THR A 312 -37.14 4.34 21.65
CA THR A 312 -36.88 3.95 23.05
C THR A 312 -36.68 5.13 23.99
N ASP A 313 -36.95 6.35 23.52
CA ASP A 313 -36.65 7.64 24.15
C ASP A 313 -37.88 8.58 24.26
N GLY A 314 -39.08 8.04 24.06
CA GLY A 314 -40.33 8.81 24.08
C GLY A 314 -40.71 9.52 22.77
N THR A 315 -40.01 9.27 21.65
CA THR A 315 -40.27 9.99 20.38
C THR A 315 -41.75 9.92 19.95
N ALA A 316 -42.38 8.74 20.01
CA ALA A 316 -43.76 8.57 19.57
C ALA A 316 -44.77 9.21 20.55
N GLU A 317 -44.52 9.06 21.86
CA GLU A 317 -45.30 9.68 22.93
C GLU A 317 -45.28 11.20 22.83
N LEU A 318 -44.12 11.80 22.56
CA LEU A 318 -43.98 13.24 22.31
C LEU A 318 -44.86 13.67 21.14
N VAL A 319 -44.74 13.02 19.98
CA VAL A 319 -45.52 13.39 18.79
C VAL A 319 -47.03 13.26 19.02
N GLU A 320 -47.48 12.21 19.71
CA GLU A 320 -48.89 12.01 20.06
C GLU A 320 -49.39 13.10 21.03
N SER A 321 -48.59 13.48 22.04
CA SER A 321 -48.93 14.54 23.00
C SER A 321 -49.02 15.96 22.43
N LEU A 322 -48.43 16.22 21.25
CA LEU A 322 -48.54 17.51 20.58
C LEU A 322 -49.95 17.78 20.00
N GLY A 323 -50.81 16.76 19.88
CA GLY A 323 -52.23 16.92 19.51
C GLY A 323 -52.48 17.50 18.11
N LEU A 324 -51.50 17.42 17.20
CA LEU A 324 -51.53 18.13 15.91
C LEU A 324 -52.48 17.43 14.90
N PRO A 325 -53.58 18.07 14.45
CA PRO A 325 -54.66 17.37 13.73
C PRO A 325 -54.29 16.89 12.32
N ALA A 326 -53.24 17.42 11.71
CA ALA A 326 -52.70 16.95 10.43
C ALA A 326 -51.63 15.85 10.57
N VAL A 327 -51.26 15.45 11.79
CA VAL A 327 -50.22 14.44 12.08
C VAL A 327 -50.87 13.09 12.42
N ARG A 328 -50.35 12.03 11.80
CA ARG A 328 -50.76 10.63 12.02
C ARG A 328 -49.54 9.78 12.34
N VAL A 329 -49.48 9.24 13.56
CA VAL A 329 -48.38 8.37 13.99
C VAL A 329 -48.66 6.92 13.58
N ILE A 330 -47.61 6.23 13.12
CA ILE A 330 -47.61 4.81 12.77
C ILE A 330 -46.44 4.17 13.49
N ARG A 331 -46.73 3.41 14.55
CA ARG A 331 -45.71 2.66 15.32
C ARG A 331 -45.46 1.30 14.67
N GLN A 332 -44.19 0.94 14.47
CA GLN A 332 -43.76 -0.39 13.99
C GLN A 332 -42.54 -0.91 14.79
N PRO A 333 -42.25 -2.23 14.81
CA PRO A 333 -41.01 -2.75 15.37
C PRO A 333 -39.80 -2.24 14.56
N ASN A 334 -38.65 -2.05 15.23
CA ASN A 334 -37.42 -1.56 14.57
C ASN A 334 -36.97 -2.48 13.43
N SER A 335 -37.21 -2.00 12.21
CA SER A 335 -37.06 -2.73 10.95
C SER A 335 -36.12 -2.03 9.97
N GLY A 336 -35.77 -0.77 10.24
CA GLY A 336 -34.87 0.06 9.46
C GLY A 336 -35.61 1.09 8.60
N LYS A 337 -34.96 2.26 8.41
CA LYS A 337 -35.50 3.42 7.68
C LYS A 337 -36.20 3.09 6.34
N PRO A 338 -35.69 2.20 5.46
CA PRO A 338 -36.37 1.92 4.19
C PRO A 338 -37.73 1.20 4.39
N ILE A 339 -37.85 0.36 5.43
CA ILE A 339 -39.13 -0.28 5.78
C ILE A 339 -40.09 0.76 6.36
N ALA A 340 -39.63 1.64 7.25
CA ALA A 340 -40.44 2.74 7.76
C ALA A 340 -40.95 3.68 6.64
N LEU A 341 -40.09 4.03 5.67
CA LEU A 341 -40.50 4.82 4.50
C LEU A 341 -41.48 4.07 3.60
N ASN A 342 -41.28 2.78 3.33
CA ASN A 342 -42.24 1.94 2.58
C ASN A 342 -43.60 1.84 3.30
N THR A 343 -43.63 1.67 4.63
CA THR A 343 -44.84 1.73 5.45
C THR A 343 -45.54 3.08 5.29
N GLY A 344 -44.79 4.19 5.28
CA GLY A 344 -45.31 5.54 5.01
C GLY A 344 -45.95 5.66 3.63
N VAL A 345 -45.26 5.24 2.56
CA VAL A 345 -45.75 5.29 1.17
C VAL A 345 -47.02 4.45 0.99
N ALA A 346 -47.09 3.28 1.64
CA ALA A 346 -48.27 2.42 1.62
C ALA A 346 -49.47 2.99 2.39
N ARG A 347 -49.25 3.92 3.35
CA ARG A 347 -50.30 4.53 4.19
C ARG A 347 -50.63 5.98 3.82
N ALA A 348 -49.85 6.60 2.94
CA ALA A 348 -50.09 7.90 2.35
C ALA A 348 -51.42 7.94 1.58
N LYS A 349 -52.27 8.93 1.88
CA LYS A 349 -53.56 9.12 1.18
C LYS A 349 -53.38 9.66 -0.24
N HIS A 350 -52.39 10.51 -0.45
CA HIS A 350 -52.24 11.30 -1.67
C HIS A 350 -51.24 10.68 -2.66
N ASP A 351 -51.33 11.10 -3.94
CA ASP A 351 -50.48 10.58 -5.02
C ASP A 351 -49.12 11.26 -5.12
N LEU A 352 -48.91 12.36 -4.41
CA LEU A 352 -47.61 12.97 -4.17
C LEU A 352 -47.17 12.73 -2.72
N VAL A 353 -45.97 12.17 -2.57
CA VAL A 353 -45.35 11.89 -1.27
C VAL A 353 -44.06 12.70 -1.12
N VAL A 354 -43.88 13.32 0.04
CA VAL A 354 -42.63 14.01 0.41
C VAL A 354 -41.94 13.17 1.47
N MET A 355 -40.66 12.85 1.30
CA MET A 355 -39.85 12.12 2.27
C MET A 355 -38.83 13.07 2.89
N MET A 356 -38.74 13.03 4.22
CA MET A 356 -37.98 13.99 5.02
C MET A 356 -37.46 13.30 6.29
N ASP A 357 -36.17 13.44 6.60
CA ASP A 357 -35.57 12.88 7.80
C ASP A 357 -36.00 13.66 9.07
N GLY A 358 -36.18 12.97 10.19
CA GLY A 358 -36.71 13.51 11.45
C GLY A 358 -35.88 14.63 12.12
N ASP A 359 -34.66 14.85 11.63
CA ASP A 359 -33.71 15.91 12.01
C ASP A 359 -33.56 17.00 10.92
N THR A 360 -34.69 17.44 10.35
CA THR A 360 -34.70 18.43 9.26
C THR A 360 -35.78 19.50 9.50
N VAL A 361 -35.51 20.74 9.10
CA VAL A 361 -36.44 21.87 9.14
C VAL A 361 -36.65 22.42 7.72
N PHE A 362 -37.90 22.53 7.28
CA PHE A 362 -38.27 23.16 6.00
C PHE A 362 -38.49 24.67 6.14
N GLN A 363 -38.28 25.41 5.05
CA GLN A 363 -38.78 26.79 4.94
C GLN A 363 -40.29 26.82 4.60
N PRO A 364 -41.03 27.92 4.86
CA PRO A 364 -42.49 28.00 4.67
C PRO A 364 -43.01 27.82 3.23
N ASP A 365 -42.13 27.74 2.23
CA ASP A 365 -42.47 27.53 0.82
C ASP A 365 -41.85 26.24 0.24
N THR A 366 -41.18 25.43 1.06
CA THR A 366 -40.41 24.26 0.59
C THR A 366 -41.30 23.17 0.01
N VAL A 367 -42.44 22.88 0.63
CA VAL A 367 -43.39 21.87 0.14
C VAL A 367 -43.97 22.31 -1.21
N ALA A 368 -44.48 23.54 -1.31
CA ALA A 368 -45.01 24.08 -2.56
C ALA A 368 -43.96 24.08 -3.69
N ARG A 369 -42.70 24.39 -3.38
CA ARG A 369 -41.58 24.33 -4.34
C ARG A 369 -41.21 22.90 -4.76
N LEU A 370 -41.25 21.93 -3.84
CA LEU A 370 -41.04 20.51 -4.16
C LEU A 370 -42.19 19.95 -5.02
N VAL A 371 -43.40 20.50 -4.90
CA VAL A 371 -44.60 20.05 -5.62
C VAL A 371 -44.72 20.65 -7.03
N ALA A 372 -44.33 21.92 -7.22
CA ALA A 372 -44.48 22.64 -8.49
C ALA A 372 -43.94 21.91 -9.76
N PRO A 373 -42.84 21.13 -9.73
CA PRO A 373 -42.38 20.40 -10.92
C PRO A 373 -43.32 19.29 -11.39
N PHE A 374 -44.22 18.77 -10.53
CA PHE A 374 -45.18 17.72 -10.91
C PHE A 374 -46.32 18.20 -11.82
N ALA A 375 -46.31 19.47 -12.23
CA ALA A 375 -47.06 19.92 -13.41
C ALA A 375 -46.60 19.21 -14.71
N ASP A 376 -45.37 18.69 -14.75
CA ASP A 376 -44.87 17.82 -15.81
C ASP A 376 -45.18 16.33 -15.46
N PRO A 377 -45.98 15.61 -16.26
CA PRO A 377 -46.35 14.22 -15.98
C PRO A 377 -45.16 13.25 -16.09
N GLU A 378 -44.09 13.58 -16.82
CA GLU A 378 -42.91 12.70 -16.93
C GLU A 378 -42.01 12.75 -15.68
N ILE A 379 -42.19 13.76 -14.82
CA ILE A 379 -41.40 13.92 -13.60
C ILE A 379 -41.95 12.98 -12.52
N GLY A 380 -41.13 12.00 -12.15
CA GLY A 380 -41.44 11.03 -11.10
C GLY A 380 -40.89 11.44 -9.73
N ALA A 381 -39.85 12.30 -9.68
CA ALA A 381 -39.29 12.79 -8.43
C ALA A 381 -38.55 14.14 -8.54
N VAL A 382 -38.46 14.84 -7.40
CA VAL A 382 -37.86 16.17 -7.23
C VAL A 382 -36.89 16.14 -6.05
N ALA A 383 -35.66 16.59 -6.27
CA ALA A 383 -34.66 16.80 -5.22
C ALA A 383 -34.69 18.24 -4.69
N GLY A 384 -34.73 18.40 -3.37
CA GLY A 384 -34.57 19.68 -2.68
C GLY A 384 -33.10 20.08 -2.45
N ASN A 385 -32.92 21.31 -2.00
CA ASN A 385 -31.64 21.93 -1.66
C ASN A 385 -31.40 21.86 -0.14
N VAL A 386 -30.54 20.92 0.28
CA VAL A 386 -30.29 20.66 1.72
C VAL A 386 -29.08 21.47 2.20
N LYS A 387 -29.23 22.09 3.36
CA LYS A 387 -28.27 23.01 3.99
C LYS A 387 -27.94 22.57 5.42
N VAL A 388 -26.71 22.86 5.86
CA VAL A 388 -26.27 22.63 7.25
C VAL A 388 -26.78 23.76 8.14
N ALA A 389 -27.40 23.42 9.27
CA ALA A 389 -27.88 24.37 10.28
C ALA A 389 -26.80 24.80 11.29
N ASN A 390 -26.13 23.84 11.93
CA ASN A 390 -25.22 24.04 13.07
C ASN A 390 -23.80 24.53 12.68
N ARG A 391 -23.71 25.60 11.87
CA ARG A 391 -22.48 26.14 11.25
C ARG A 391 -21.48 26.81 12.23
N THR A 392 -21.61 26.61 13.53
CA THR A 392 -20.76 27.21 14.58
C THR A 392 -19.39 26.53 14.68
N GLU A 393 -19.36 25.19 14.64
CA GLU A 393 -18.15 24.39 14.82
C GLU A 393 -17.38 24.11 13.53
N LEU A 394 -16.10 23.71 13.66
CA LEU A 394 -15.22 23.44 12.51
C LEU A 394 -15.75 22.34 11.58
N ILE A 395 -16.23 21.22 12.11
CA ILE A 395 -16.67 20.08 11.27
C ILE A 395 -17.97 20.41 10.50
N PRO A 396 -19.03 20.97 11.12
CA PRO A 396 -20.17 21.51 10.39
C PRO A 396 -19.82 22.60 9.37
N ARG A 397 -18.83 23.47 9.62
CA ARG A 397 -18.35 24.44 8.62
C ARG A 397 -17.72 23.78 7.40
N LEU A 398 -16.89 22.75 7.61
CA LEU A 398 -16.29 21.96 6.53
C LEU A 398 -17.37 21.21 5.72
N GLN A 399 -18.37 20.63 6.38
CA GLN A 399 -19.54 20.04 5.70
C GLN A 399 -20.36 21.08 4.94
N HIS A 400 -20.53 22.30 5.47
CA HIS A 400 -21.27 23.36 4.80
C HIS A 400 -20.60 23.77 3.48
N ILE A 401 -19.27 23.90 3.43
CA ILE A 401 -18.54 24.12 2.17
C ILE A 401 -18.81 22.97 1.19
N GLU A 402 -18.74 21.73 1.67
CA GLU A 402 -19.01 20.55 0.84
C GLU A 402 -20.46 20.49 0.32
N TYR A 403 -21.46 20.89 1.10
CA TYR A 403 -22.86 20.92 0.64
C TYR A 403 -23.06 21.96 -0.46
N VAL A 404 -22.47 23.17 -0.33
CA VAL A 404 -22.57 24.23 -1.35
C VAL A 404 -21.81 23.87 -2.63
N VAL A 405 -20.57 23.40 -2.50
CA VAL A 405 -19.69 23.09 -3.64
C VAL A 405 -20.01 21.72 -4.25
N GLY A 406 -20.06 20.67 -3.44
CA GLY A 406 -20.19 19.27 -3.86
C GLY A 406 -21.62 18.86 -4.20
N PHE A 407 -22.64 19.31 -3.45
CA PHE A 407 -24.04 19.00 -3.77
C PHE A 407 -24.70 20.11 -4.60
N GLY A 408 -24.52 21.38 -4.21
CA GLY A 408 -25.17 22.53 -4.86
C GLY A 408 -24.76 22.73 -6.32
N ILE A 409 -23.49 22.53 -6.69
CA ILE A 409 -23.05 22.65 -8.10
C ILE A 409 -23.32 21.35 -8.88
N ASP A 410 -22.83 20.20 -8.42
CA ASP A 410 -22.94 18.98 -9.24
C ASP A 410 -24.40 18.51 -9.43
N ARG A 411 -25.35 18.84 -8.53
CA ARG A 411 -26.79 18.64 -8.82
C ARG A 411 -27.31 19.49 -9.99
N ARG A 412 -26.88 20.75 -10.14
CA ARG A 412 -27.27 21.60 -11.28
C ARG A 412 -26.72 21.05 -12.59
N VAL A 413 -25.53 20.45 -12.56
CA VAL A 413 -24.96 19.71 -13.70
C VAL A 413 -25.76 18.45 -14.00
N GLN A 414 -26.05 17.62 -12.98
CA GLN A 414 -26.82 16.38 -13.13
C GLN A 414 -28.26 16.62 -13.62
N ASP A 415 -28.96 17.66 -13.15
CA ASP A 415 -30.27 18.09 -13.64
C ASP A 415 -30.21 18.49 -15.12
N THR A 416 -29.21 19.30 -15.50
CA THR A 416 -29.01 19.73 -16.89
C THR A 416 -28.66 18.57 -17.82
N LEU A 417 -28.05 17.50 -17.30
CA LEU A 417 -27.76 16.26 -18.02
C LEU A 417 -28.92 15.24 -17.97
N GLY A 418 -29.98 15.49 -17.18
CA GLY A 418 -31.08 14.55 -16.94
C GLY A 418 -30.62 13.24 -16.31
N ALA A 419 -29.68 13.30 -15.37
CA ALA A 419 -28.96 12.16 -14.80
C ALA A 419 -28.64 12.34 -13.30
N ILE A 420 -29.60 12.85 -12.52
CA ILE A 420 -29.49 12.92 -11.05
C ILE A 420 -29.39 11.50 -10.47
N THR A 421 -28.41 11.27 -9.60
CA THR A 421 -28.18 9.95 -8.97
C THR A 421 -28.61 9.85 -7.52
N THR A 422 -28.78 10.98 -6.83
CA THR A 422 -29.11 11.03 -5.39
C THR A 422 -30.01 12.23 -5.06
N ILE A 423 -31.31 11.97 -4.94
CA ILE A 423 -32.22 12.78 -4.12
C ILE A 423 -31.78 12.60 -2.64
N PRO A 424 -31.72 13.65 -1.81
CA PRO A 424 -31.36 13.48 -0.40
C PRO A 424 -32.56 13.01 0.42
N GLY A 425 -32.37 12.02 1.31
CA GLY A 425 -33.41 11.59 2.26
C GLY A 425 -34.05 12.69 3.11
N ALA A 426 -33.34 13.80 3.34
CA ALA A 426 -33.83 14.97 4.08
C ALA A 426 -34.78 15.88 3.27
N ALA A 427 -34.79 15.81 1.93
CA ALA A 427 -35.65 16.66 1.09
C ALA A 427 -35.86 16.04 -0.31
N GLY A 428 -36.80 15.11 -0.41
CA GLY A 428 -37.23 14.53 -1.68
C GLY A 428 -38.75 14.48 -1.81
N ALA A 429 -39.29 14.82 -2.98
CA ALA A 429 -40.69 14.59 -3.30
C ALA A 429 -40.82 13.64 -4.49
N PHE A 430 -41.88 12.84 -4.51
CA PHE A 430 -42.05 11.72 -5.45
C PHE A 430 -43.53 11.56 -5.84
N ARG A 431 -43.79 11.12 -7.08
CA ARG A 431 -45.06 10.48 -7.39
C ARG A 431 -45.10 9.11 -6.68
N LYS A 432 -46.16 8.85 -5.94
CA LYS A 432 -46.42 7.58 -5.26
C LYS A 432 -46.35 6.40 -6.24
N GLN A 433 -46.95 6.56 -7.42
CA GLN A 433 -46.88 5.56 -8.48
C GLN A 433 -45.42 5.26 -8.90
N ALA A 434 -44.60 6.29 -9.12
CA ALA A 434 -43.21 6.11 -9.54
C ALA A 434 -42.38 5.32 -8.51
N VAL A 435 -42.65 5.51 -7.21
CA VAL A 435 -42.03 4.72 -6.13
C VAL A 435 -42.54 3.27 -6.13
N LEU A 436 -43.81 3.04 -6.47
CA LEU A 436 -44.39 1.69 -6.57
C LEU A 436 -43.89 0.92 -7.80
N ASP A 437 -43.72 1.58 -8.95
CA ASP A 437 -43.23 0.98 -10.20
C ASP A 437 -41.86 0.30 -10.01
N VAL A 438 -40.97 0.94 -9.23
CA VAL A 438 -39.63 0.42 -8.94
C VAL A 438 -39.57 -0.53 -7.74
N GLY A 439 -40.73 -0.88 -7.15
CA GLY A 439 -40.84 -1.81 -6.02
C GLY A 439 -40.56 -1.21 -4.64
N GLY A 440 -40.62 0.12 -4.49
CA GLY A 440 -40.35 0.83 -3.23
C GLY A 440 -38.86 1.01 -2.91
N LEU A 441 -38.57 1.41 -1.67
CA LEU A 441 -37.21 1.58 -1.19
C LEU A 441 -36.54 0.24 -0.89
N SER A 442 -35.32 0.07 -1.37
CA SER A 442 -34.57 -1.17 -1.27
C SER A 442 -33.96 -1.43 0.11
N LEU A 443 -33.78 -2.72 0.42
CA LEU A 443 -33.07 -3.23 1.60
C LEU A 443 -31.65 -3.75 1.26
N ASP A 444 -31.24 -3.70 0.00
CA ASP A 444 -29.95 -4.22 -0.48
C ASP A 444 -28.75 -3.31 -0.14
N THR A 445 -29.02 -2.03 0.16
CA THR A 445 -28.03 -0.94 0.19
C THR A 445 -28.18 -0.07 1.44
N LEU A 446 -27.09 0.60 1.85
CA LEU A 446 -27.09 1.54 2.98
C LEU A 446 -27.30 3.03 2.58
N ALA A 447 -27.65 3.27 1.32
CA ALA A 447 -28.00 4.56 0.74
C ALA A 447 -29.29 4.38 -0.07
N GLU A 448 -30.38 4.20 0.66
CA GLU A 448 -31.72 3.88 0.16
C GLU A 448 -32.26 4.92 -0.83
N ASP A 449 -31.85 6.18 -0.62
CA ASP A 449 -32.21 7.35 -1.42
C ASP A 449 -31.52 7.34 -2.80
N THR A 450 -30.26 6.95 -2.85
CA THR A 450 -29.43 6.79 -4.06
C THR A 450 -29.87 5.57 -4.87
N ASP A 451 -30.19 4.47 -4.21
CA ASP A 451 -30.74 3.26 -4.83
C ASP A 451 -32.09 3.58 -5.52
N LEU A 452 -33.04 4.18 -4.78
CA LEU A 452 -34.33 4.63 -5.31
C LEU A 452 -34.16 5.60 -6.49
N THR A 453 -33.31 6.61 -6.35
CA THR A 453 -33.09 7.62 -7.41
C THR A 453 -32.57 6.99 -8.70
N ILE A 454 -31.62 6.06 -8.59
CA ILE A 454 -31.08 5.34 -9.76
C ILE A 454 -32.12 4.35 -10.33
N ALA A 455 -32.97 3.74 -9.51
CA ALA A 455 -34.06 2.88 -9.98
C ALA A 455 -35.07 3.68 -10.83
N LEU A 456 -35.57 4.81 -10.30
CA LEU A 456 -36.54 5.69 -10.97
C LEU A 456 -36.07 6.11 -12.36
N GLY A 457 -34.86 6.67 -12.46
CA GLY A 457 -34.30 7.13 -13.73
C GLY A 457 -33.92 6.00 -14.70
N ARG A 458 -33.84 4.74 -14.24
CA ARG A 458 -33.68 3.58 -15.13
C ARG A 458 -34.99 3.10 -15.72
N GLU A 459 -36.07 3.15 -14.95
CA GLU A 459 -37.43 2.81 -15.42
C GLU A 459 -37.96 3.84 -16.43
N GLY A 460 -37.52 5.10 -16.30
CA GLY A 460 -37.75 6.16 -17.29
C GLY A 460 -38.22 7.47 -16.71
N TRP A 461 -38.64 7.47 -15.44
CA TRP A 461 -39.06 8.65 -14.70
C TRP A 461 -38.00 9.75 -14.71
N ARG A 462 -38.39 10.97 -15.05
CA ARG A 462 -37.48 12.12 -14.94
C ARG A 462 -37.35 12.53 -13.48
N VAL A 463 -36.10 12.69 -13.04
CA VAL A 463 -35.72 13.24 -11.74
C VAL A 463 -35.12 14.62 -11.96
N VAL A 464 -35.60 15.62 -11.22
CA VAL A 464 -35.18 17.03 -11.37
C VAL A 464 -34.72 17.63 -10.03
N TYR A 465 -34.06 18.79 -10.10
CA TYR A 465 -33.61 19.57 -8.94
C TYR A 465 -34.31 20.93 -8.89
N GLU A 466 -34.92 21.26 -7.75
CA GLU A 466 -35.46 22.60 -7.48
C GLU A 466 -34.57 23.31 -6.45
N GLU A 467 -33.72 24.23 -6.92
CA GLU A 467 -32.70 24.87 -6.09
C GLU A 467 -33.27 25.78 -4.98
N ARG A 468 -34.52 26.20 -5.09
CA ARG A 468 -35.20 27.05 -4.09
C ARG A 468 -35.90 26.25 -2.98
N ALA A 469 -36.08 24.94 -3.11
CA ALA A 469 -36.73 24.10 -2.10
C ALA A 469 -35.76 23.81 -0.93
N LEU A 470 -35.69 24.72 0.05
CA LEU A 470 -34.62 24.75 1.05
C LEU A 470 -34.97 23.98 2.35
N ALA A 471 -34.11 23.03 2.71
CA ALA A 471 -34.23 22.22 3.92
C ALA A 471 -32.95 22.27 4.76
N TRP A 472 -33.09 22.33 6.08
CA TRP A 472 -32.00 22.57 7.04
C TRP A 472 -31.81 21.37 7.97
N THR A 473 -30.62 20.79 8.00
CA THR A 473 -30.32 19.56 8.76
C THR A 473 -29.08 19.70 9.64
N GLU A 474 -28.92 18.79 10.61
CA GLU A 474 -27.85 18.81 11.62
C GLU A 474 -26.61 18.02 11.15
N ALA A 475 -25.47 18.71 10.99
CA ALA A 475 -24.21 18.08 10.61
C ALA A 475 -23.48 17.47 11.83
N PRO A 476 -22.73 16.37 11.67
CA PRO A 476 -21.88 15.81 12.72
C PRO A 476 -20.87 16.82 13.29
N THR A 477 -20.77 16.91 14.61
CA THR A 477 -19.79 17.76 15.33
C THR A 477 -18.46 17.06 15.60
N THR A 478 -18.43 15.71 15.65
CA THR A 478 -17.20 14.95 15.92
C THR A 478 -16.68 14.18 14.71
N LEU A 479 -15.35 14.03 14.61
CA LEU A 479 -14.68 13.20 13.60
C LEU A 479 -15.21 11.75 13.57
N THR A 480 -15.57 11.20 14.74
CA THR A 480 -16.11 9.84 14.87
C THR A 480 -17.50 9.73 14.25
N GLN A 481 -18.40 10.70 14.46
CA GLN A 481 -19.72 10.70 13.83
C GLN A 481 -19.60 10.95 12.31
N LEU A 482 -18.75 11.91 11.90
CA LEU A 482 -18.43 12.19 10.50
C LEU A 482 -17.93 10.93 9.78
N TRP A 483 -16.98 10.20 10.37
CA TRP A 483 -16.48 8.93 9.81
C TRP A 483 -17.61 7.93 9.59
N ARG A 484 -18.50 7.73 10.58
CA ARG A 484 -19.62 6.78 10.49
C ARG A 484 -20.61 7.17 9.38
N GLN A 485 -20.98 8.45 9.32
CA GLN A 485 -21.86 8.99 8.28
C GLN A 485 -21.26 8.76 6.88
N ARG A 486 -20.00 9.15 6.69
CA ARG A 486 -19.33 9.11 5.37
C ARG A 486 -19.00 7.70 4.93
N TYR A 487 -18.59 6.83 5.84
CA TYR A 487 -18.43 5.40 5.55
C TYR A 487 -19.74 4.73 5.14
N ARG A 488 -20.87 5.08 5.80
CA ARG A 488 -22.20 4.61 5.38
C ARG A 488 -22.54 5.09 3.97
N TRP A 489 -22.42 6.40 3.70
CA TRP A 489 -22.77 6.99 2.41
C TRP A 489 -21.89 6.44 1.27
N THR A 490 -20.57 6.50 1.40
CA THR A 490 -19.65 6.02 0.36
C THR A 490 -19.85 4.53 0.09
N TYR A 491 -20.04 3.70 1.13
CA TYR A 491 -20.29 2.28 0.94
C TYR A 491 -21.67 2.00 0.33
N GLY A 492 -22.74 2.64 0.82
CA GLY A 492 -24.09 2.52 0.27
C GLY A 492 -24.17 2.93 -1.20
N THR A 493 -23.53 4.04 -1.58
CA THR A 493 -23.41 4.48 -2.98
C THR A 493 -22.67 3.45 -3.83
N MET A 494 -21.58 2.85 -3.34
CA MET A 494 -20.90 1.75 -4.04
C MET A 494 -21.81 0.52 -4.21
N GLN A 495 -22.61 0.16 -3.19
CA GLN A 495 -23.59 -0.93 -3.31
C GLN A 495 -24.66 -0.61 -4.36
N ALA A 496 -25.19 0.62 -4.40
CA ALA A 496 -26.17 1.06 -5.40
C ALA A 496 -25.58 1.06 -6.83
N VAL A 497 -24.41 1.65 -7.04
CA VAL A 497 -23.71 1.61 -8.34
C VAL A 497 -23.46 0.15 -8.77
N TRP A 498 -23.06 -0.73 -7.84
CA TRP A 498 -22.91 -2.16 -8.14
C TRP A 498 -24.24 -2.82 -8.50
N LYS A 499 -25.31 -2.60 -7.73
CA LYS A 499 -26.67 -3.12 -8.01
C LYS A 499 -27.13 -2.72 -9.41
N HIS A 500 -27.00 -1.44 -9.77
CA HIS A 500 -27.50 -0.88 -11.03
C HIS A 500 -26.49 -0.91 -12.21
N ARG A 501 -25.31 -1.53 -12.04
CA ARG A 501 -24.20 -1.61 -13.04
C ARG A 501 -24.58 -2.10 -14.44
N ARG A 502 -25.74 -2.75 -14.62
CA ARG A 502 -26.24 -3.20 -15.94
C ARG A 502 -26.72 -2.05 -16.82
N SER A 503 -27.14 -0.92 -16.24
CA SER A 503 -27.54 0.31 -16.96
C SER A 503 -26.51 0.81 -17.98
N LEU A 504 -25.21 0.62 -17.69
CA LEU A 504 -24.10 0.92 -18.60
C LEU A 504 -24.18 0.17 -19.96
N ARG A 505 -24.94 -0.93 -20.04
CA ARG A 505 -25.12 -1.75 -21.25
C ARG A 505 -26.56 -1.73 -21.79
N GLU A 506 -27.49 -1.11 -21.07
CA GLU A 506 -28.89 -1.03 -21.46
C GLU A 506 -29.14 0.11 -22.47
N ARG A 507 -30.34 0.14 -23.05
CA ARG A 507 -30.79 1.14 -24.03
C ARG A 507 -31.92 1.99 -23.42
N GLY A 508 -32.37 3.03 -24.13
CA GLY A 508 -33.40 3.94 -23.62
C GLY A 508 -32.92 4.79 -22.44
N ALA A 509 -33.84 5.16 -21.54
CA ALA A 509 -33.57 6.05 -20.40
C ALA A 509 -32.45 5.52 -19.47
N SER A 510 -32.47 4.22 -19.15
CA SER A 510 -31.43 3.54 -18.35
C SER A 510 -30.00 3.81 -18.87
N ARG A 511 -29.80 3.95 -20.18
CA ARG A 511 -28.47 4.29 -20.75
C ARG A 511 -27.95 5.65 -20.27
N ARG A 512 -28.82 6.64 -20.10
CA ARG A 512 -28.45 8.00 -19.66
C ARG A 512 -27.99 7.98 -18.20
N VAL A 513 -28.77 7.35 -17.32
CA VAL A 513 -28.42 7.18 -15.90
C VAL A 513 -27.17 6.32 -15.73
N GLY A 514 -27.01 5.27 -16.54
CA GLY A 514 -25.78 4.47 -16.58
C GLY A 514 -24.55 5.30 -16.97
N TRP A 515 -24.51 5.86 -18.17
CA TRP A 515 -23.31 6.50 -18.70
C TRP A 515 -22.99 7.85 -18.08
N LEU A 516 -24.00 8.68 -17.78
CA LEU A 516 -23.78 10.00 -17.19
C LEU A 516 -23.79 9.94 -15.66
N GLY A 517 -24.77 9.25 -15.05
CA GLY A 517 -24.92 9.16 -13.60
C GLY A 517 -23.90 8.23 -12.94
N LEU A 518 -23.98 6.92 -13.22
CA LEU A 518 -23.03 5.94 -12.64
C LEU A 518 -21.59 6.19 -13.14
N GLY A 519 -21.43 6.69 -14.37
CA GLY A 519 -20.15 7.17 -14.89
C GLY A 519 -19.56 8.33 -14.09
N HIS A 520 -20.37 9.35 -13.76
CA HIS A 520 -19.95 10.46 -12.89
C HIS A 520 -19.53 9.98 -11.50
N ILE A 521 -20.30 9.09 -10.86
CA ILE A 521 -19.92 8.51 -9.56
C ILE A 521 -18.59 7.73 -9.68
N GLY A 522 -18.50 6.81 -10.63
CA GLY A 522 -17.34 5.94 -10.80
C GLY A 522 -16.04 6.71 -11.08
N ILE A 523 -16.10 7.77 -11.89
CA ILE A 523 -14.91 8.57 -12.24
C ILE A 523 -14.62 9.62 -11.15
N PHE A 524 -15.59 10.47 -10.80
CA PHE A 524 -15.33 11.67 -9.99
C PHE A 524 -15.51 11.48 -8.48
N GLN A 525 -16.27 10.46 -8.04
CA GLN A 525 -16.48 10.17 -6.61
C GLN A 525 -15.70 8.94 -6.12
N VAL A 526 -15.20 8.09 -7.04
CA VAL A 526 -14.37 6.91 -6.70
C VAL A 526 -12.97 6.99 -7.31
N LEU A 527 -12.81 7.00 -8.64
CA LEU A 527 -11.49 6.88 -9.27
C LEU A 527 -10.56 8.08 -8.97
N PHE A 528 -11.01 9.31 -9.22
CA PHE A 528 -10.19 10.51 -9.00
C PHE A 528 -9.86 10.73 -7.52
N PRO A 529 -10.80 10.61 -6.55
CA PRO A 529 -10.46 10.73 -5.13
C PRO A 529 -9.61 9.58 -4.57
N LEU A 530 -9.54 8.42 -5.26
CA LEU A 530 -8.61 7.33 -4.92
C LEU A 530 -7.18 7.61 -5.42
N ALA A 531 -7.03 8.28 -6.57
CA ALA A 531 -5.75 8.74 -7.09
C ALA A 531 -5.22 10.01 -6.38
N ALA A 532 -6.11 10.82 -5.80
CA ALA A 532 -5.78 12.06 -5.11
C ALA A 532 -4.72 11.88 -3.99
N PRO A 533 -4.64 10.69 -3.34
CA PRO A 533 -3.46 10.09 -2.73
C PRO A 533 -2.11 10.71 -3.10
N LEU A 534 -1.81 10.56 -4.39
CA LEU A 534 -0.51 10.81 -4.99
C LEU A 534 -0.16 12.30 -5.00
N VAL A 535 -1.15 13.20 -5.15
CA VAL A 535 -0.90 14.65 -5.16
C VAL A 535 -0.34 15.13 -3.83
N ASP A 536 -0.89 14.61 -2.73
CA ASP A 536 -0.48 15.03 -1.39
C ASP A 536 0.83 14.32 -0.97
N ILE A 537 1.12 13.12 -1.51
CA ILE A 537 2.43 12.45 -1.42
C ILE A 537 3.50 13.22 -2.22
N PHE A 538 3.23 13.61 -3.46
CA PHE A 538 4.15 14.39 -4.29
C PHE A 538 4.39 15.79 -3.72
N PHE A 539 3.42 16.39 -3.04
CA PHE A 539 3.62 17.63 -2.29
C PHE A 539 4.63 17.45 -1.14
N VAL A 540 4.47 16.41 -0.30
CA VAL A 540 5.45 16.12 0.76
C VAL A 540 6.82 15.75 0.19
N TYR A 541 6.86 15.00 -0.91
CA TYR A 541 8.11 14.66 -1.61
C TYR A 541 8.81 15.91 -2.14
N GLY A 542 8.09 16.80 -2.84
CA GLY A 542 8.66 18.04 -3.37
C GLY A 542 9.13 19.04 -2.31
N LEU A 543 8.55 19.01 -1.11
CA LEU A 543 9.00 19.82 0.04
C LEU A 543 10.28 19.30 0.71
N VAL A 544 10.61 18.01 0.55
CA VAL A 544 11.73 17.35 1.27
C VAL A 544 12.88 16.97 0.34
N PHE A 545 12.59 16.66 -0.94
CA PHE A 545 13.57 16.19 -1.93
C PHE A 545 13.56 16.97 -3.25
N GLY A 546 12.58 17.87 -3.44
CA GLY A 546 12.51 18.77 -4.60
C GLY A 546 12.84 20.21 -4.20
N ASP A 547 12.57 21.17 -5.09
CA ASP A 547 12.54 22.58 -4.73
C ASP A 547 11.28 22.88 -3.89
N PRO A 548 11.42 23.30 -2.60
CA PRO A 548 10.28 23.65 -1.78
C PRO A 548 9.54 24.89 -2.29
N ALA A 549 10.23 25.84 -2.95
CA ALA A 549 9.61 27.07 -3.45
C ALA A 549 8.64 26.78 -4.60
N THR A 550 9.09 26.07 -5.65
CA THR A 550 8.24 25.60 -6.74
C THR A 550 7.11 24.70 -6.21
N THR A 551 7.40 23.81 -5.27
CA THR A 551 6.39 22.93 -4.66
C THR A 551 5.28 23.74 -3.94
N LEU A 552 5.66 24.74 -3.15
CA LEU A 552 4.72 25.65 -2.48
C LEU A 552 3.94 26.52 -3.48
N VAL A 553 4.57 27.00 -4.55
CA VAL A 553 3.91 27.79 -5.61
C VAL A 553 2.88 26.96 -6.37
N LEU A 554 3.21 25.72 -6.74
CA LEU A 554 2.28 24.81 -7.43
C LEU A 554 1.09 24.43 -6.54
N TRP A 555 1.35 24.07 -5.28
CA TRP A 555 0.29 23.72 -4.32
C TRP A 555 -0.59 24.92 -3.96
N GLY A 556 0.02 26.09 -3.71
CA GLY A 556 -0.69 27.35 -3.47
C GLY A 556 -1.55 27.78 -4.67
N SER A 557 -1.06 27.58 -5.90
CA SER A 557 -1.85 27.82 -7.12
C SER A 557 -3.04 26.89 -7.22
N MET A 558 -2.89 25.60 -6.88
CA MET A 558 -4.00 24.66 -6.77
C MET A 558 -5.02 25.10 -5.71
N LEU A 559 -4.57 25.54 -4.52
CA LEU A 559 -5.46 26.06 -3.48
C LEU A 559 -6.22 27.30 -3.93
N LEU A 560 -5.57 28.22 -4.65
CA LEU A 560 -6.19 29.45 -5.15
C LEU A 560 -7.31 29.13 -6.15
N VAL A 561 -7.08 28.19 -7.08
CA VAL A 561 -8.09 27.73 -8.04
C VAL A 561 -9.27 27.05 -7.34
N GLN A 562 -9.02 26.16 -6.37
CA GLN A 562 -10.08 25.48 -5.61
C GLN A 562 -10.89 26.47 -4.75
N THR A 563 -10.23 27.40 -4.07
CA THR A 563 -10.88 28.42 -3.24
C THR A 563 -11.66 29.43 -4.09
N GLY A 564 -11.14 29.79 -5.27
CA GLY A 564 -11.86 30.62 -6.26
C GLY A 564 -13.13 29.93 -6.79
N ALA A 565 -13.06 28.64 -7.09
CA ALA A 565 -14.23 27.85 -7.47
C ALA A 565 -15.27 27.73 -6.34
N ALA A 566 -14.81 27.55 -5.09
CA ALA A 566 -15.70 27.54 -3.92
C ALA A 566 -16.35 28.92 -3.68
N ALA A 567 -15.59 30.02 -3.80
CA ALA A 567 -16.12 31.38 -3.72
C ALA A 567 -17.12 31.71 -4.84
N TYR A 568 -16.96 31.09 -6.02
CA TYR A 568 -17.96 31.16 -7.07
C TYR A 568 -19.23 30.36 -6.73
N ALA A 569 -19.09 29.16 -6.15
CA ALA A 569 -20.23 28.34 -5.70
C ALA A 569 -21.07 29.05 -4.64
N PHE A 570 -20.43 29.63 -3.62
CA PHE A 570 -21.09 30.40 -2.57
C PHE A 570 -21.83 31.62 -3.13
N ARG A 571 -21.21 32.39 -4.04
CA ARG A 571 -21.89 33.49 -4.76
C ARG A 571 -23.06 33.02 -5.63
N LEU A 572 -23.01 31.80 -6.18
CA LEU A 572 -24.12 31.23 -6.96
C LEU A 572 -25.29 30.84 -6.05
N ASP A 573 -25.02 30.34 -4.86
CA ASP A 573 -26.03 29.95 -3.86
C ASP A 573 -26.55 31.12 -2.99
N GLY A 574 -25.90 32.29 -3.03
CA GLY A 574 -26.21 33.41 -2.14
C GLY A 574 -25.67 33.27 -0.72
N GLU A 575 -24.74 32.33 -0.50
CA GLU A 575 -24.15 32.03 0.80
C GLU A 575 -22.99 33.00 1.13
N PRO A 576 -22.84 33.43 2.39
CA PRO A 576 -21.77 34.35 2.78
C PRO A 576 -20.40 33.70 2.60
N LEU A 577 -19.42 34.43 2.06
CA LEU A 577 -18.08 33.88 1.77
C LEU A 577 -17.24 33.54 3.02
N ALA A 578 -17.65 34.00 4.21
CA ALA A 578 -16.89 33.86 5.44
C ALA A 578 -16.42 32.43 5.77
N PRO A 579 -17.21 31.34 5.61
CA PRO A 579 -16.75 29.99 5.93
C PRO A 579 -15.53 29.53 5.13
N LEU A 580 -15.25 30.13 3.97
CA LEU A 580 -14.14 29.72 3.10
C LEU A 580 -12.75 29.93 3.70
N TRP A 581 -12.62 30.66 4.83
CA TRP A 581 -11.34 30.72 5.55
C TRP A 581 -10.87 29.35 6.07
N VAL A 582 -11.77 28.38 6.29
CA VAL A 582 -11.38 27.00 6.65
C VAL A 582 -11.08 26.10 5.44
N ALA A 583 -11.15 26.61 4.21
CA ALA A 583 -10.87 25.80 3.00
C ALA A 583 -9.44 25.21 2.96
N PRO A 584 -8.36 25.88 3.44
CA PRO A 584 -7.04 25.24 3.58
C PRO A 584 -7.04 24.10 4.60
N VAL A 585 -7.76 24.25 5.71
CA VAL A 585 -7.92 23.20 6.74
C VAL A 585 -8.68 21.98 6.18
N GLN A 586 -9.59 22.20 5.24
CA GLN A 586 -10.28 21.13 4.52
C GLN A 586 -9.31 20.24 3.73
N GLN A 587 -8.23 20.80 3.18
CA GLN A 587 -7.21 20.04 2.45
C GLN A 587 -6.32 19.20 3.38
N LEU A 588 -5.93 19.76 4.53
CA LEU A 588 -5.00 19.11 5.45
C LEU A 588 -5.65 18.06 6.36
N LEU A 589 -6.94 18.21 6.71
CA LEU A 589 -7.63 17.33 7.65
C LEU A 589 -8.83 16.59 7.03
N TYR A 590 -9.74 17.29 6.35
CA TYR A 590 -11.00 16.71 5.88
C TYR A 590 -10.79 15.79 4.68
N ARG A 591 -9.96 16.21 3.72
CA ARG A 591 -9.67 15.46 2.48
C ARG A 591 -8.92 14.13 2.76
N PRO A 592 -7.87 14.07 3.59
CA PRO A 592 -7.29 12.80 4.06
C PRO A 592 -8.27 11.87 4.78
N LEU A 593 -9.19 12.43 5.59
CA LEU A 593 -10.24 11.64 6.22
C LEU A 593 -11.16 11.00 5.17
N MET A 594 -11.55 11.74 4.13
CA MET A 594 -12.39 11.20 3.05
C MET A 594 -11.66 10.12 2.23
N TYR A 595 -10.35 10.24 2.02
CA TYR A 595 -9.56 9.16 1.41
C TYR A 595 -9.60 7.88 2.24
N ALA A 596 -9.36 8.00 3.55
CA ALA A 596 -9.32 6.84 4.45
C ALA A 596 -10.70 6.17 4.55
N VAL A 597 -11.79 6.97 4.49
CA VAL A 597 -13.17 6.46 4.34
C VAL A 597 -13.33 5.73 3.01
N LEU A 598 -12.95 6.33 1.88
CA LEU A 598 -13.11 5.76 0.54
C LEU A 598 -12.34 4.46 0.35
N VAL A 599 -11.06 4.44 0.73
CA VAL A 599 -10.20 3.24 0.69
C VAL A 599 -10.81 2.12 1.53
N ARG A 600 -11.36 2.43 2.71
CA ARG A 600 -12.07 1.43 3.51
C ARG A 600 -13.32 0.94 2.80
N SER A 601 -14.22 1.82 2.35
CA SER A 601 -15.46 1.44 1.65
C SER A 601 -15.18 0.58 0.41
N LEU A 602 -14.14 0.89 -0.36
CA LEU A 602 -13.69 0.10 -1.50
C LEU A 602 -13.22 -1.30 -1.08
N LEU A 603 -12.39 -1.40 -0.04
CA LEU A 603 -11.92 -2.69 0.48
C LEU A 603 -13.06 -3.52 1.09
N SER A 604 -14.05 -2.88 1.73
CA SER A 604 -15.28 -3.52 2.18
C SER A 604 -16.12 -4.04 1.00
N ALA A 605 -16.26 -3.26 -0.08
CA ALA A 605 -16.97 -3.68 -1.30
C ALA A 605 -16.30 -4.87 -1.98
N VAL A 606 -14.96 -4.82 -2.13
CA VAL A 606 -14.17 -5.91 -2.74
C VAL A 606 -14.17 -7.17 -1.87
N THR A 607 -14.28 -7.06 -0.53
CA THR A 607 -14.33 -8.22 0.38
C THR A 607 -15.73 -8.71 0.74
N GLY A 608 -16.80 -8.01 0.31
CA GLY A 608 -18.20 -8.38 0.62
C GLY A 608 -18.61 -8.06 2.07
N GLY A 609 -18.03 -7.02 2.66
CA GLY A 609 -18.28 -6.59 4.04
C GLY A 609 -19.74 -6.24 4.33
N ARG A 610 -20.27 -6.67 5.48
CA ARG A 610 -21.62 -6.31 5.93
C ARG A 610 -21.56 -5.26 7.03
N VAL A 611 -21.60 -4.01 6.63
CA VAL A 611 -21.68 -2.86 7.52
C VAL A 611 -23.08 -2.80 8.14
N ARG A 612 -23.16 -2.71 9.47
CA ARG A 612 -24.41 -2.43 10.20
C ARG A 612 -24.64 -0.91 10.26
N TRP A 613 -25.89 -0.49 10.38
CA TRP A 613 -26.24 0.91 10.63
C TRP A 613 -25.56 1.46 11.90
N GLN A 614 -25.15 2.73 11.88
CA GLN A 614 -24.33 3.35 12.94
C GLN A 614 -24.94 4.70 13.36
N ARG A 615 -25.12 4.88 14.67
CA ARG A 615 -25.79 6.05 15.25
C ARG A 615 -24.91 7.31 15.27
N ILE A 616 -25.56 8.45 15.05
CA ILE A 616 -25.12 9.81 15.35
C ILE A 616 -25.78 10.21 16.70
N GLN A 617 -25.32 11.28 17.35
CA GLN A 617 -26.01 11.90 18.49
C GLN A 617 -26.40 13.32 18.07
N ARG A 618 -27.62 13.74 18.41
CA ARG A 618 -28.18 15.08 18.12
C ARG A 618 -27.85 16.07 19.23
N LEU A 619 -27.94 17.35 18.93
CA LEU A 619 -27.72 18.48 19.84
C LEU A 619 -28.92 19.44 19.94
N GLY A 620 -30.05 19.12 19.30
CA GLY A 620 -31.27 19.96 19.34
C GLY A 620 -31.16 21.30 18.59
N ALA A 621 -30.09 21.50 17.82
CA ALA A 621 -29.70 22.80 17.25
C ALA A 621 -30.74 23.41 16.28
N LEU A 622 -31.70 22.62 15.80
CA LEU A 622 -32.76 23.04 14.90
C LEU A 622 -33.84 23.90 15.59
N ARG A 623 -33.98 23.83 16.92
CA ARG A 623 -34.95 24.64 17.69
C ARG A 623 -34.72 26.15 17.51
N ALA A 624 -33.47 26.57 17.33
CA ALA A 624 -33.10 27.97 17.09
C ALA A 624 -33.50 28.51 15.70
N LEU A 625 -34.03 27.67 14.80
CA LEU A 625 -34.58 28.07 13.49
C LEU A 625 -36.12 28.19 13.50
N MET A 626 -36.78 27.97 14.65
CA MET A 626 -38.23 28.06 14.75
C MET A 626 -38.71 29.52 14.82
N PRO A 627 -39.69 29.94 14.02
CA PRO A 627 -40.27 31.27 14.13
C PRO A 627 -41.04 31.43 15.44
N GLY A 628 -40.80 32.53 16.17
CA GLY A 628 -41.63 32.95 17.30
C GLY A 628 -41.14 32.58 18.71
N GLN A 629 -39.95 31.98 18.87
CA GLN A 629 -39.30 31.87 20.19
C GLN A 629 -37.98 32.66 20.24
N PRO A 630 -37.67 33.34 21.37
CA PRO A 630 -36.36 33.96 21.55
C PRO A 630 -35.28 32.89 21.63
N ALA A 631 -34.10 33.17 21.07
CA ALA A 631 -32.97 32.25 21.12
C ALA A 631 -32.57 31.96 22.57
N ALA A 632 -32.81 30.73 23.01
CA ALA A 632 -32.41 30.29 24.35
C ALA A 632 -30.89 30.45 24.51
N PRO A 633 -30.41 30.93 25.67
CA PRO A 633 -28.98 31.11 25.89
C PRO A 633 -28.28 29.75 25.77
N VAL A 634 -27.25 29.68 24.93
CA VAL A 634 -26.42 28.48 24.76
C VAL A 634 -25.62 28.29 26.05
N VAL A 635 -26.19 27.52 26.99
CA VAL A 635 -25.49 27.08 28.19
C VAL A 635 -24.28 26.25 27.74
N PRO A 636 -23.03 26.66 28.05
CA PRO A 636 -21.87 25.87 27.69
C PRO A 636 -21.98 24.51 28.40
N ALA A 637 -21.84 23.42 27.64
CA ALA A 637 -21.98 22.07 28.17
C ALA A 637 -21.01 21.86 29.33
N ALA A 638 -21.54 21.73 30.54
CA ALA A 638 -20.73 21.49 31.73
C ALA A 638 -19.89 20.21 31.53
N PRO A 639 -18.61 20.18 31.96
CA PRO A 639 -17.77 19.01 31.78
C PRO A 639 -18.43 17.81 32.44
N ALA A 640 -18.69 16.76 31.64
CA ALA A 640 -19.47 15.62 32.08
C ALA A 640 -18.83 15.00 33.35
N PRO A 641 -19.61 14.79 34.43
CA PRO A 641 -19.05 14.29 35.68
C PRO A 641 -18.44 12.90 35.45
N VAL A 642 -17.26 12.67 36.04
CA VAL A 642 -16.54 11.40 35.93
C VAL A 642 -17.26 10.33 36.76
N VAL A 643 -18.32 9.75 36.20
CA VAL A 643 -19.11 8.70 36.84
C VAL A 643 -18.26 7.44 36.97
N SER A 644 -17.82 7.17 38.19
CA SER A 644 -17.18 5.91 38.57
C SER A 644 -18.06 4.71 38.21
N ALA A 645 -17.47 3.66 37.64
CA ALA A 645 -18.19 2.60 36.96
C ALA A 645 -18.83 1.57 37.92
N ALA A 646 -19.95 1.92 38.54
CA ALA A 646 -20.84 0.98 39.21
C ALA A 646 -21.65 0.13 38.18
N PRO A 647 -21.82 -1.20 38.39
CA PRO A 647 -22.38 -2.08 37.36
C PRO A 647 -23.90 -2.06 37.31
N ARG A 648 -24.49 -1.41 36.28
CA ARG A 648 -25.94 -1.47 36.02
C ARG A 648 -26.47 -2.90 35.85
N ALA A 649 -27.68 -3.12 36.34
CA ALA A 649 -28.47 -4.32 36.08
C ALA A 649 -29.03 -4.31 34.65
N SER A 650 -29.52 -5.47 34.19
CA SER A 650 -30.22 -5.62 32.91
C SER A 650 -31.47 -6.47 33.10
N GLU A 651 -32.64 -5.83 32.98
CA GLU A 651 -33.91 -6.54 32.89
C GLU A 651 -34.27 -6.86 31.44
N ALA A 652 -35.19 -7.81 31.26
CA ALA A 652 -35.60 -8.29 29.95
C ALA A 652 -37.03 -8.84 29.98
N SER A 653 -37.84 -8.37 29.04
CA SER A 653 -39.19 -8.86 28.75
C SER A 653 -39.41 -9.03 27.24
N LEU A 654 -39.62 -10.28 26.85
CA LEU A 654 -40.65 -10.76 25.92
C LEU A 654 -40.81 -10.07 24.55
N SER A 655 -40.38 -10.80 23.51
CA SER A 655 -41.24 -11.02 22.35
C SER A 655 -41.39 -12.53 22.16
N ALA A 656 -42.62 -13.01 22.04
CA ALA A 656 -42.93 -14.41 21.81
C ALA A 656 -44.30 -14.56 21.11
N CYS A 657 -44.29 -15.03 19.86
CA CYS A 657 -45.46 -15.58 19.18
C CYS A 657 -45.02 -16.79 18.34
N SER A 658 -45.74 -17.90 18.50
CA SER A 658 -45.51 -19.13 17.74
C SER A 658 -46.34 -19.14 16.45
N PRO A 659 -45.86 -19.75 15.36
CA PRO A 659 -46.70 -20.09 14.20
C PRO A 659 -47.44 -21.42 14.44
N HIS A 660 -48.66 -21.54 13.91
CA HIS A 660 -49.40 -22.80 13.90
C HIS A 660 -50.04 -23.10 12.53
N THR A 661 -49.92 -24.38 12.15
CA THR A 661 -50.81 -25.18 11.27
C THR A 661 -51.19 -24.68 9.87
N ALA A 662 -50.59 -25.35 8.86
CA ALA A 662 -51.24 -26.00 7.70
C ALA A 662 -52.01 -25.14 6.64
N THR A 663 -52.22 -25.55 5.37
CA THR A 663 -52.08 -26.88 4.72
C THR A 663 -51.82 -26.77 3.20
N SER A 664 -51.26 -27.84 2.59
CA SER A 664 -51.46 -28.28 1.19
C SER A 664 -50.79 -27.53 0.02
N GLY A 665 -50.17 -28.28 -0.93
CA GLY A 665 -50.46 -27.90 -2.33
C GLY A 665 -49.78 -28.53 -3.56
N ARG A 666 -48.56 -29.12 -3.58
CA ARG A 666 -48.06 -30.09 -4.61
C ARG A 666 -46.59 -30.55 -4.40
N LYS A 667 -46.12 -31.54 -5.17
CA LYS A 667 -45.02 -32.48 -4.81
C LYS A 667 -43.85 -32.56 -5.81
N ALA A 668 -42.69 -32.91 -5.24
CA ALA A 668 -41.59 -33.76 -5.78
C ALA A 668 -40.65 -33.16 -6.86
N PRO A 669 -39.43 -33.71 -7.03
CA PRO A 669 -38.81 -34.84 -6.32
C PRO A 669 -37.77 -34.44 -5.24
N SER A 670 -37.33 -35.44 -4.46
CA SER A 670 -36.43 -35.27 -3.30
C SER A 670 -34.97 -35.59 -3.62
N SER A 671 -34.05 -34.78 -3.11
CA SER A 671 -32.64 -35.14 -2.90
C SER A 671 -32.33 -35.05 -1.41
N ALA A 672 -31.64 -36.05 -0.85
CA ALA A 672 -31.43 -36.18 0.60
C ALA A 672 -30.77 -34.93 1.23
N PRO A 673 -31.22 -34.48 2.41
CA PRO A 673 -30.62 -33.33 3.08
C PRO A 673 -29.19 -33.64 3.51
N THR A 674 -28.24 -32.81 3.06
CA THR A 674 -26.88 -32.81 3.61
C THR A 674 -26.97 -32.41 5.09
N PRO A 675 -26.28 -33.09 6.02
CA PRO A 675 -26.32 -32.72 7.44
C PRO A 675 -25.88 -31.25 7.61
N ALA A 676 -26.63 -30.52 8.43
CA ALA A 676 -26.30 -29.11 8.71
C ALA A 676 -24.89 -29.01 9.31
N PRO A 677 -24.07 -28.04 8.89
CA PRO A 677 -22.72 -27.87 9.43
C PRO A 677 -22.82 -27.55 10.93
N GLU A 678 -22.09 -28.31 11.75
CA GLU A 678 -22.06 -28.12 13.19
C GLU A 678 -21.74 -26.66 13.57
N PRO A 679 -22.36 -26.11 14.63
CA PRO A 679 -22.05 -24.78 15.11
C PRO A 679 -20.59 -24.71 15.56
N ALA A 680 -19.74 -24.12 14.73
CA ALA A 680 -18.29 -24.12 14.91
C ALA A 680 -17.88 -23.61 16.30
N GLU A 681 -17.10 -24.41 17.02
CA GLU A 681 -16.71 -24.15 18.41
C GLU A 681 -16.17 -22.72 18.62
N PRO A 682 -16.51 -22.07 19.76
CA PRO A 682 -15.94 -20.77 20.10
C PRO A 682 -14.41 -20.88 20.17
N ALA A 683 -13.72 -20.06 19.36
CA ALA A 683 -12.32 -20.27 18.99
C ALA A 683 -11.35 -20.33 20.16
N SER A 684 -11.08 -21.55 20.66
CA SER A 684 -10.06 -21.85 21.64
C SER A 684 -8.66 -21.54 21.10
N ARG A 685 -7.78 -21.07 21.99
CA ARG A 685 -6.37 -20.83 21.72
C ARG A 685 -5.63 -22.16 21.88
N SER A 686 -5.04 -22.68 20.81
CA SER A 686 -4.39 -23.99 20.84
C SER A 686 -3.09 -23.94 21.64
N ARG A 687 -3.04 -24.62 22.79
CA ARG A 687 -1.84 -24.72 23.63
C ARG A 687 -0.63 -25.29 22.89
N TRP A 688 -0.84 -26.19 21.91
CA TRP A 688 0.22 -26.67 21.01
C TRP A 688 0.91 -25.52 20.27
N LEU A 689 0.13 -24.60 19.71
CA LEU A 689 0.64 -23.46 18.95
C LEU A 689 1.35 -22.44 19.85
N ASP A 690 0.91 -22.27 21.10
CA ASP A 690 1.62 -21.44 22.09
C ASP A 690 2.96 -22.07 22.51
N VAL A 691 3.00 -23.39 22.76
CA VAL A 691 4.25 -24.10 23.10
C VAL A 691 5.26 -24.05 21.96
N LEU A 692 4.84 -24.29 20.72
CA LEU A 692 5.71 -24.17 19.54
C LEU A 692 6.33 -22.78 19.42
N ARG A 693 5.58 -21.71 19.73
CA ARG A 693 6.11 -20.34 19.71
C ARG A 693 7.13 -20.10 20.83
N ALA A 694 6.93 -20.69 22.00
CA ALA A 694 7.88 -20.60 23.11
C ALA A 694 9.18 -21.34 22.79
N ILE A 695 9.09 -22.56 22.23
CA ILE A 695 10.26 -23.32 21.76
C ILE A 695 11.01 -22.54 20.66
N ALA A 696 10.29 -21.95 19.70
CA ALA A 696 10.89 -21.15 18.63
C ALA A 696 11.71 -19.97 19.19
N LEU A 697 11.15 -19.21 20.14
CA LEU A 697 11.87 -18.09 20.77
C LEU A 697 13.10 -18.56 21.56
N VAL A 698 13.01 -19.68 22.29
CA VAL A 698 14.15 -20.23 23.04
C VAL A 698 15.28 -20.70 22.10
N ARG A 699 14.98 -21.34 20.96
CA ARG A 699 16.00 -21.71 19.95
C ARG A 699 16.51 -20.52 19.14
N VAL A 700 15.78 -19.41 19.06
CA VAL A 700 16.31 -18.15 18.49
C VAL A 700 17.35 -17.57 19.44
N ILE A 701 17.03 -17.40 20.72
CA ILE A 701 17.97 -16.87 21.72
C ILE A 701 19.21 -17.78 21.84
N GLY A 702 19.01 -19.10 21.98
CA GLY A 702 20.11 -20.05 22.07
C GLY A 702 20.99 -20.13 20.82
N TYR A 703 20.50 -19.68 19.66
CA TYR A 703 21.32 -19.57 18.45
C TYR A 703 22.22 -18.32 18.50
N HIS A 704 21.66 -17.14 18.80
CA HIS A 704 22.45 -15.91 18.92
C HIS A 704 23.43 -15.92 20.11
N VAL A 705 23.17 -16.69 21.17
CA VAL A 705 24.13 -16.87 22.29
C VAL A 705 25.29 -17.82 21.96
N LEU A 706 25.12 -18.75 21.00
CA LEU A 706 26.08 -19.84 20.76
C LEU A 706 26.77 -19.80 19.40
N GLY A 707 26.25 -19.05 18.42
CA GLY A 707 26.75 -19.03 17.03
C GLY A 707 26.56 -20.35 16.26
N TRP A 708 25.90 -21.35 16.84
CA TRP A 708 25.86 -22.71 16.30
C TRP A 708 24.89 -22.87 15.12
N GLY A 709 25.40 -22.72 13.90
CA GLY A 709 24.65 -22.89 12.65
C GLY A 709 23.80 -24.18 12.60
N TRP A 710 24.34 -25.31 13.06
CA TRP A 710 23.64 -26.61 13.08
C TRP A 710 22.29 -26.59 13.82
N LEU A 711 22.07 -25.64 14.75
CA LEU A 711 20.79 -25.47 15.44
C LEU A 711 19.63 -25.13 14.50
N SER A 712 19.86 -24.63 13.29
CA SER A 712 18.78 -24.35 12.31
C SER A 712 18.14 -25.62 11.76
N PHE A 713 18.91 -26.70 11.60
CA PHE A 713 18.41 -28.03 11.23
C PHE A 713 17.57 -28.69 12.33
N VAL A 714 17.84 -28.39 13.61
CA VAL A 714 17.17 -29.00 14.77
C VAL A 714 15.71 -28.58 14.88
N PHE A 715 15.42 -27.28 14.71
CA PHE A 715 14.07 -26.75 14.82
C PHE A 715 13.88 -25.47 14.00
N PRO A 716 12.96 -25.45 13.00
CA PRO A 716 12.77 -24.31 12.09
C PRO A 716 11.96 -23.19 12.75
N SER A 717 12.57 -22.48 13.71
CA SER A 717 11.91 -21.46 14.54
C SER A 717 11.18 -20.41 13.72
N MET A 718 11.81 -19.89 12.68
CA MET A 718 11.26 -18.83 11.84
C MET A 718 10.08 -19.33 11.01
N GLY A 719 10.23 -20.48 10.33
CA GLY A 719 9.13 -21.15 9.62
C GLY A 719 7.92 -21.43 10.53
N VAL A 720 8.16 -21.88 11.77
CA VAL A 720 7.10 -22.06 12.78
C VAL A 720 6.44 -20.73 13.15
N MET A 721 7.21 -19.67 13.42
CA MET A 721 6.69 -18.34 13.77
C MET A 721 5.84 -17.72 12.65
N PHE A 722 6.25 -17.85 11.39
CA PHE A 722 5.45 -17.38 10.25
C PHE A 722 4.20 -18.23 10.01
N ALA A 723 4.26 -19.56 10.17
CA ALA A 723 3.09 -20.43 10.05
C ALA A 723 2.04 -20.18 11.15
N LEU A 724 2.49 -19.88 12.37
CA LEU A 724 1.66 -19.39 13.47
C LEU A 724 1.02 -18.04 13.10
N GLY A 725 1.79 -17.13 12.48
CA GLY A 725 1.32 -15.86 11.92
C GLY A 725 0.14 -16.04 10.96
N GLY A 726 0.31 -16.82 9.89
CA GLY A 726 -0.72 -17.10 8.89
C GLY A 726 -1.97 -17.77 9.47
N SER A 727 -1.81 -18.74 10.38
CA SER A 727 -2.92 -19.39 11.08
C SER A 727 -3.75 -18.40 11.92
N LEU A 728 -3.08 -17.54 12.69
CA LEU A 728 -3.74 -16.50 13.49
C LEU A 728 -4.34 -15.39 12.62
N MET A 729 -3.74 -15.08 11.48
CA MET A 729 -4.23 -14.10 10.50
C MET A 729 -5.54 -14.59 9.87
N LEU A 730 -5.60 -15.81 9.35
CA LEU A 730 -6.84 -16.39 8.82
C LEU A 730 -7.92 -16.56 9.91
N ALA A 731 -7.54 -16.88 11.14
CA ALA A 731 -8.45 -16.88 12.29
C ALA A 731 -9.00 -15.49 12.65
N SER A 732 -8.35 -14.41 12.20
CA SER A 732 -8.80 -13.03 12.38
C SER A 732 -9.74 -12.60 11.24
N LEU A 733 -9.37 -12.93 9.99
CA LEU A 733 -10.13 -12.66 8.76
C LEU A 733 -11.51 -13.36 8.69
N ARG A 734 -11.74 -14.39 9.52
CA ARG A 734 -13.08 -15.00 9.70
C ARG A 734 -14.03 -14.19 10.58
N ARG A 735 -13.57 -13.14 11.25
CA ARG A 735 -14.31 -12.38 12.28
C ARG A 735 -14.37 -10.88 12.03
N ALA A 736 -13.66 -10.38 11.02
CA ALA A 736 -13.63 -8.98 10.62
C ALA A 736 -13.01 -8.87 9.22
N GLU A 737 -13.24 -7.74 8.56
CA GLU A 737 -12.72 -7.42 7.23
C GLU A 737 -11.19 -7.28 7.22
N ALA A 738 -10.58 -7.43 6.04
CA ALA A 738 -9.13 -7.46 5.89
C ALA A 738 -8.44 -6.20 6.46
N VAL A 739 -9.02 -5.03 6.24
CA VAL A 739 -8.51 -3.73 6.72
C VAL A 739 -8.45 -3.68 8.24
N ASP A 740 -9.55 -4.03 8.92
CA ASP A 740 -9.62 -4.05 10.39
C ASP A 740 -8.72 -5.12 10.99
N VAL A 741 -8.40 -6.19 10.25
CA VAL A 741 -7.43 -7.21 10.70
C VAL A 741 -6.00 -6.70 10.54
N ILE A 742 -5.62 -6.19 9.36
CA ILE A 742 -4.27 -5.64 9.09
C ILE A 742 -3.98 -4.48 10.05
N GLY A 743 -4.88 -3.52 10.21
CA GLY A 743 -4.71 -2.41 11.16
C GLY A 743 -4.51 -2.86 12.62
N ARG A 744 -5.15 -3.96 13.04
CA ARG A 744 -4.92 -4.57 14.37
C ARG A 744 -3.68 -5.45 14.45
N ARG A 745 -3.03 -5.80 13.33
CA ARG A 745 -1.70 -6.43 13.30
C ARG A 745 -0.61 -5.37 13.40
N LEU A 746 -0.68 -4.32 12.57
CA LEU A 746 0.25 -3.19 12.63
C LEU A 746 0.23 -2.52 14.02
N LYS A 747 -0.96 -2.23 14.58
CA LYS A 747 -1.08 -1.71 15.96
C LYS A 747 -0.53 -2.61 17.07
N ARG A 748 -0.22 -3.89 16.78
CA ARG A 748 0.41 -4.83 17.72
C ARG A 748 1.91 -5.05 17.48
N LEU A 749 2.43 -4.58 16.35
CA LEU A 749 3.81 -4.77 15.91
C LEU A 749 4.61 -3.46 16.03
N LEU A 750 4.01 -2.35 15.61
CA LEU A 750 4.69 -1.05 15.51
C LEU A 750 5.00 -0.42 16.88
N PRO A 751 4.12 -0.39 17.90
CA PRO A 751 4.49 0.24 19.17
C PRO A 751 5.67 -0.42 19.91
N PRO A 752 5.82 -1.76 19.97
CA PRO A 752 7.05 -2.39 20.46
C PRO A 752 8.29 -2.02 19.65
N PHE A 753 8.18 -1.99 18.32
CA PHE A 753 9.28 -1.62 17.41
C PHE A 753 9.69 -0.15 17.57
N TRP A 754 8.74 0.77 17.68
CA TRP A 754 9.00 2.19 17.96
C TRP A 754 9.66 2.39 19.34
N LEU A 755 9.28 1.62 20.36
CA LEU A 755 9.95 1.68 21.67
C LEU A 755 11.41 1.18 21.60
N PHE A 756 11.69 0.17 20.77
CA PHE A 756 13.05 -0.29 20.49
C PHE A 756 13.85 0.78 19.75
N GLY A 757 13.32 1.34 18.66
CA GLY A 757 13.96 2.44 17.93
C GLY A 757 14.21 3.69 18.80
N LEU A 758 13.26 4.08 19.66
CA LEU A 758 13.39 5.20 20.60
C LEU A 758 14.57 5.06 21.58
N VAL A 759 15.05 3.85 21.83
CA VAL A 759 16.21 3.59 22.70
C VAL A 759 17.47 3.34 21.89
N VAL A 760 17.41 2.49 20.86
CA VAL A 760 18.59 2.07 20.12
C VAL A 760 19.11 3.20 19.22
N VAL A 761 18.24 3.94 18.53
CA VAL A 761 18.66 5.05 17.64
C VAL A 761 19.42 6.16 18.38
N PRO A 762 18.95 6.69 19.54
CA PRO A 762 19.74 7.68 20.28
C PRO A 762 21.12 7.18 20.74
N VAL A 763 21.26 5.89 21.06
CA VAL A 763 22.55 5.30 21.44
C VAL A 763 23.47 5.18 20.21
N MET A 764 22.92 4.80 19.04
CA MET A 764 23.65 4.81 17.75
C MET A 764 24.13 6.22 17.38
N VAL A 765 23.30 7.25 17.58
CA VAL A 765 23.70 8.64 17.37
C VAL A 765 24.76 9.08 18.39
N TRP A 766 24.66 8.66 19.65
CA TRP A 766 25.60 9.02 20.72
C TRP A 766 27.00 8.39 20.55
N HIS A 767 27.07 7.12 20.19
CA HIS A 767 28.34 6.40 19.95
C HIS A 767 28.91 6.61 18.54
N GLY A 768 28.26 7.45 17.74
CA GLY A 768 28.54 7.58 16.31
C GLY A 768 27.83 6.50 15.49
N PHE A 769 27.22 6.93 14.39
CA PHE A 769 27.09 6.06 13.23
C PHE A 769 28.50 5.82 12.67
N GLY A 770 28.79 4.57 12.29
CA GLY A 770 29.97 4.26 11.48
C GLY A 770 29.86 4.94 10.12
N GLU A 771 31.00 5.07 9.43
CA GLU A 771 31.21 5.93 8.26
C GLU A 771 30.02 5.97 7.28
N ASP A 772 29.37 7.14 7.29
CA ASP A 772 28.21 7.62 6.53
C ASP A 772 26.95 6.75 6.36
N PRO A 773 25.81 7.35 6.72
CA PRO A 773 24.88 7.77 5.66
C PRO A 773 24.82 9.30 5.48
N VAL A 774 25.43 9.77 4.40
CA VAL A 774 25.53 11.18 3.93
C VAL A 774 24.18 11.92 3.99
N PRO A 775 24.13 13.24 4.31
CA PRO A 775 22.88 13.97 4.47
C PRO A 775 21.94 13.99 3.25
N GLY A 776 20.64 13.72 3.48
CA GLY A 776 19.56 14.08 2.55
C GLY A 776 18.45 13.04 2.29
N ALA A 777 18.62 11.78 2.72
CA ALA A 777 17.80 10.65 2.23
C ALA A 777 16.82 10.01 3.26
N PRO A 778 15.71 9.39 2.81
CA PRO A 778 14.57 9.00 3.67
C PRO A 778 14.71 7.69 4.48
N GLN A 779 15.90 7.07 4.59
CA GLN A 779 16.05 5.75 5.25
C GLN A 779 15.55 5.74 6.71
N TRP A 780 15.64 6.87 7.41
CA TRP A 780 15.06 7.09 8.74
C TRP A 780 13.54 6.80 8.83
N LEU A 781 12.79 6.87 7.73
CA LEU A 781 11.36 6.53 7.70
C LEU A 781 11.10 5.04 7.95
N PHE A 782 12.09 4.16 7.75
CA PHE A 782 11.94 2.74 8.08
C PHE A 782 11.90 2.47 9.59
N TRP A 783 12.47 3.36 10.41
CA TRP A 783 12.26 3.38 11.87
C TRP A 783 10.81 3.78 12.26
N ALA A 784 10.03 4.39 11.35
CA ALA A 784 8.59 4.61 11.52
C ALA A 784 7.75 3.45 10.96
N LEU A 785 8.15 2.85 9.83
CA LEU A 785 7.49 1.69 9.22
C LEU A 785 8.49 0.80 8.47
N PRO A 786 8.87 -0.38 9.00
CA PRO A 786 9.97 -1.20 8.46
C PRO A 786 9.50 -2.01 7.25
N ILE A 787 9.40 -1.32 6.11
CA ILE A 787 9.16 -1.92 4.78
C ILE A 787 10.46 -2.50 4.21
N LEU A 788 11.56 -1.79 4.43
CA LEU A 788 12.93 -2.26 4.29
C LEU A 788 13.58 -2.27 5.69
N ASP A 789 14.82 -2.73 5.78
CA ASP A 789 15.52 -2.71 7.07
C ASP A 789 15.91 -1.26 7.44
N PRO A 790 15.74 -0.84 8.70
CA PRO A 790 16.17 0.50 9.11
C PRO A 790 17.71 0.62 9.16
N PRO A 791 18.27 1.80 8.86
CA PRO A 791 19.72 1.99 8.81
C PRO A 791 20.37 1.71 10.18
N GLY A 792 21.47 0.95 10.15
CA GLY A 792 22.27 0.52 11.30
C GLY A 792 23.63 1.23 11.36
N SER A 793 24.19 1.42 12.56
CA SER A 793 25.62 1.70 12.74
C SER A 793 26.38 0.38 12.83
N ALA A 794 27.64 0.33 12.39
CA ALA A 794 28.43 -0.91 12.33
C ALA A 794 28.45 -1.69 13.65
N TRP A 795 28.59 -0.99 14.79
CA TRP A 795 28.58 -1.61 16.13
C TRP A 795 27.20 -2.11 16.57
N ALA A 796 26.11 -1.52 16.04
CA ALA A 796 24.74 -1.87 16.41
C ALA A 796 24.15 -3.01 15.57
N THR A 797 24.90 -3.54 14.59
CA THR A 797 24.49 -4.63 13.68
C THR A 797 23.90 -5.82 14.45
N ASP A 798 24.57 -6.29 15.51
CA ASP A 798 24.08 -7.42 16.30
C ASP A 798 22.76 -7.13 17.02
N ALA A 799 22.55 -5.88 17.45
CA ALA A 799 21.31 -5.45 18.07
C ALA A 799 20.18 -5.32 17.03
N THR A 800 20.48 -4.86 15.81
CA THR A 800 19.47 -4.59 14.77
C THR A 800 19.20 -5.75 13.82
N VAL A 801 20.05 -6.78 13.75
CA VAL A 801 19.87 -7.95 12.86
C VAL A 801 18.51 -8.63 13.03
N VAL A 802 17.92 -8.58 14.23
CA VAL A 802 16.58 -9.12 14.51
C VAL A 802 15.45 -8.45 13.70
N LEU A 803 15.67 -7.26 13.13
CA LEU A 803 14.62 -6.48 12.48
C LEU A 803 14.09 -7.11 11.17
N TRP A 804 14.87 -7.97 10.49
CA TRP A 804 14.45 -8.63 9.25
C TRP A 804 13.14 -9.42 9.43
N TYR A 805 12.93 -10.05 10.60
CA TYR A 805 11.69 -10.78 10.89
C TYR A 805 10.48 -9.83 10.99
N ILE A 806 10.66 -8.61 11.50
CA ILE A 806 9.58 -7.62 11.62
C ILE A 806 9.20 -7.09 10.23
N ARG A 807 10.20 -6.79 9.39
CA ARG A 807 10.04 -6.48 7.96
C ARG A 807 9.26 -7.58 7.23
N THR A 808 9.73 -8.81 7.34
CA THR A 808 9.15 -9.98 6.65
C THR A 808 7.76 -10.35 7.19
N TYR A 809 7.51 -10.17 8.49
CA TYR A 809 6.17 -10.34 9.09
C TYR A 809 5.21 -9.24 8.62
N LEU A 810 5.66 -7.99 8.48
CA LEU A 810 4.87 -6.89 7.93
C LEU A 810 4.46 -7.20 6.48
N TRP A 811 5.42 -7.58 5.63
CA TRP A 811 5.13 -7.99 4.25
C TRP A 811 4.12 -9.15 4.16
N LEU A 812 4.29 -10.22 4.94
CA LEU A 812 3.34 -11.34 4.92
C LEU A 812 1.95 -10.97 5.46
N VAL A 813 1.84 -10.03 6.40
CA VAL A 813 0.56 -9.44 6.84
C VAL A 813 -0.09 -8.62 5.72
N LEU A 814 0.67 -7.78 5.03
CA LEU A 814 0.18 -6.91 3.95
C LEU A 814 -0.21 -7.70 2.69
N LEU A 815 0.58 -8.71 2.32
CA LEU A 815 0.34 -9.60 1.16
C LEU A 815 -0.75 -10.66 1.42
N THR A 816 -1.13 -10.91 2.68
CA THR A 816 -2.13 -11.93 3.04
C THR A 816 -3.43 -11.88 2.22
N PRO A 817 -4.06 -10.73 1.91
CA PRO A 817 -5.29 -10.70 1.09
C PRO A 817 -5.08 -11.33 -0.30
N LEU A 818 -3.92 -11.08 -0.92
CA LEU A 818 -3.53 -11.66 -2.20
C LEU A 818 -3.17 -13.14 -2.06
N LEU A 819 -2.33 -13.49 -1.09
CA LEU A 819 -1.94 -14.89 -0.80
C LEU A 819 -3.16 -15.76 -0.49
N LEU A 820 -4.14 -15.26 0.28
CA LEU A 820 -5.37 -15.98 0.61
C LEU A 820 -6.33 -16.08 -0.59
N ALA A 821 -6.36 -15.06 -1.47
CA ALA A 821 -7.13 -15.13 -2.71
C ALA A 821 -6.51 -16.12 -3.71
N ALA A 822 -5.18 -16.18 -3.81
CA ALA A 822 -4.45 -17.17 -4.59
C ALA A 822 -4.66 -18.59 -4.03
N TRP A 823 -4.45 -18.77 -2.71
CA TRP A 823 -4.68 -20.03 -1.99
C TRP A 823 -6.08 -20.61 -2.22
N ARG A 824 -7.12 -19.77 -2.14
CA ARG A 824 -8.52 -20.17 -2.39
C ARG A 824 -8.84 -20.51 -3.85
N ARG A 825 -8.02 -20.06 -4.82
CA ARG A 825 -8.23 -20.30 -6.26
C ARG A 825 -7.40 -21.47 -6.79
N ARG A 826 -6.10 -21.50 -6.46
CA ARG A 826 -5.11 -22.50 -6.93
C ARG A 826 -4.02 -22.69 -5.86
N PRO A 827 -4.25 -23.49 -4.79
CA PRO A 827 -3.33 -23.59 -3.65
C PRO A 827 -1.95 -24.14 -4.01
N VAL A 828 -1.86 -25.05 -4.99
CA VAL A 828 -0.58 -25.59 -5.47
C VAL A 828 0.26 -24.50 -6.16
N VAL A 829 -0.36 -23.69 -7.03
CA VAL A 829 0.32 -22.57 -7.70
C VAL A 829 0.74 -21.49 -6.70
N ALA A 830 -0.13 -21.19 -5.72
CA ALA A 830 0.19 -20.25 -4.65
C ALA A 830 1.43 -20.69 -3.84
N MET A 831 1.56 -21.99 -3.55
CA MET A 831 2.73 -22.56 -2.86
C MET A 831 3.99 -22.61 -3.74
N ALA A 832 3.84 -22.81 -5.06
CA ALA A 832 4.97 -22.93 -5.98
C ALA A 832 5.66 -21.59 -6.29
N VAL A 833 4.92 -20.47 -6.35
CA VAL A 833 5.49 -19.16 -6.73
C VAL A 833 6.62 -18.68 -5.78
N PRO A 834 6.48 -18.70 -4.44
CA PRO A 834 7.57 -18.30 -3.55
C PRO A 834 8.80 -19.20 -3.66
N LEU A 835 8.60 -20.52 -3.79
CA LEU A 835 9.70 -21.48 -3.99
C LEU A 835 10.41 -21.26 -5.33
N ALA A 836 9.70 -20.82 -6.38
CA ALA A 836 10.29 -20.47 -7.66
C ALA A 836 11.15 -19.18 -7.58
N ILE A 837 10.74 -18.18 -6.79
CA ILE A 837 11.54 -16.96 -6.57
C ILE A 837 12.86 -17.31 -5.86
N VAL A 838 12.79 -18.08 -4.77
CA VAL A 838 13.99 -18.51 -4.02
C VAL A 838 14.86 -19.47 -4.85
N GLY A 839 14.25 -20.32 -5.68
CA GLY A 839 14.97 -21.17 -6.63
C GLY A 839 15.69 -20.37 -7.74
N VAL A 840 15.13 -19.24 -8.17
CA VAL A 840 15.78 -18.33 -9.12
C VAL A 840 16.93 -17.57 -8.46
N ASP A 841 16.80 -17.08 -7.21
CA ASP A 841 17.94 -16.50 -6.48
C ASP A 841 19.11 -17.48 -6.39
N ALA A 842 18.83 -18.73 -6.00
CA ALA A 842 19.84 -19.77 -5.88
C ALA A 842 20.50 -20.15 -7.22
N LEU A 843 19.75 -20.15 -8.33
CA LEU A 843 20.29 -20.38 -9.68
C LEU A 843 21.07 -19.17 -10.25
N LEU A 844 20.84 -17.97 -9.71
CA LEU A 844 21.59 -16.75 -10.03
C LEU A 844 22.77 -16.51 -9.06
N GLY A 845 23.06 -17.45 -8.15
CA GLY A 845 24.17 -17.34 -7.18
C GLY A 845 23.94 -16.33 -6.06
N GLY A 846 22.69 -15.91 -5.80
CA GLY A 846 22.35 -14.83 -4.88
C GLY A 846 21.95 -13.52 -5.56
N GLY A 847 21.98 -13.46 -6.90
CA GLY A 847 21.77 -12.24 -7.67
C GLY A 847 20.40 -11.54 -7.57
N LEU A 848 19.44 -12.02 -6.75
CA LEU A 848 18.29 -11.19 -6.38
C LEU A 848 18.56 -10.34 -5.12
N ARG A 849 19.54 -10.70 -4.27
CA ARG A 849 19.95 -9.95 -3.08
C ARG A 849 20.90 -8.79 -3.41
N ASP A 850 21.65 -8.88 -4.50
CA ASP A 850 22.57 -7.82 -4.98
C ASP A 850 21.85 -6.49 -5.31
N PHE A 851 20.53 -6.55 -5.53
CA PHE A 851 19.63 -5.39 -5.64
C PHE A 851 19.31 -4.70 -4.29
N GLY A 852 20.09 -4.99 -3.24
CA GLY A 852 19.98 -4.38 -1.91
C GLY A 852 18.73 -4.81 -1.13
N ASP A 853 18.35 -4.02 -0.13
CA ASP A 853 17.29 -4.35 0.85
C ASP A 853 15.97 -4.81 0.23
N VAL A 854 15.62 -4.28 -0.96
CA VAL A 854 14.40 -4.63 -1.70
C VAL A 854 14.48 -6.09 -2.19
N GLY A 855 15.65 -6.49 -2.67
CA GLY A 855 15.98 -7.86 -3.05
C GLY A 855 15.92 -8.81 -1.87
N THR A 856 16.62 -8.47 -0.79
CA THR A 856 16.63 -9.25 0.47
C THR A 856 15.22 -9.40 1.05
N ALA A 857 14.42 -8.33 1.09
CA ALA A 857 13.03 -8.38 1.55
C ALA A 857 12.14 -9.29 0.69
N LEU A 858 12.35 -9.32 -0.63
CA LEU A 858 11.65 -10.21 -1.55
C LEU A 858 12.03 -11.68 -1.33
N VAL A 859 13.32 -11.97 -1.11
CA VAL A 859 13.81 -13.33 -0.83
C VAL A 859 13.29 -13.82 0.52
N ASP A 860 13.44 -13.08 1.62
CA ASP A 860 12.93 -13.44 2.95
C ASP A 860 11.43 -13.74 2.94
N ALA A 861 10.64 -12.84 2.35
CA ALA A 861 9.20 -12.98 2.23
C ALA A 861 8.83 -14.23 1.43
N SER A 862 9.64 -14.59 0.42
CA SER A 862 9.43 -15.78 -0.40
C SER A 862 9.80 -17.08 0.33
N VAL A 863 10.93 -17.11 1.06
CA VAL A 863 11.36 -18.24 1.90
C VAL A 863 10.25 -18.64 2.88
N PHE A 864 9.64 -17.68 3.56
CA PHE A 864 8.67 -17.96 4.63
C PHE A 864 7.19 -17.89 4.22
N ALA A 865 6.84 -17.40 3.02
CA ALA A 865 5.47 -17.40 2.50
C ALA A 865 4.86 -18.82 2.43
N GLY A 866 5.67 -19.83 2.12
CA GLY A 866 5.23 -21.23 2.11
C GLY A 866 4.73 -21.68 3.49
N CYS A 867 5.52 -21.45 4.54
CA CYS A 867 5.14 -21.73 5.93
C CYS A 867 3.90 -20.92 6.36
N TRP A 868 3.81 -19.64 5.99
CA TRP A 868 2.63 -18.80 6.24
C TRP A 868 1.34 -19.40 5.65
N MET A 869 1.41 -19.93 4.42
CA MET A 869 0.29 -20.62 3.76
C MET A 869 -0.02 -22.00 4.38
N LEU A 870 0.96 -22.75 4.90
CA LEU A 870 0.67 -23.93 5.73
C LEU A 870 -0.13 -23.55 6.99
N GLY A 871 0.09 -22.35 7.53
CA GLY A 871 -0.76 -21.74 8.56
C GLY A 871 -2.23 -21.59 8.13
N PHE A 872 -2.48 -21.16 6.89
CA PHE A 872 -3.84 -21.13 6.32
C PHE A 872 -4.42 -22.56 6.21
N ALA A 873 -3.67 -23.50 5.63
CA ALA A 873 -4.07 -24.88 5.43
C ALA A 873 -4.41 -25.62 6.73
N HIS A 874 -3.68 -25.34 7.82
CA HIS A 874 -4.00 -25.83 9.15
C HIS A 874 -5.33 -25.26 9.65
N ARG A 875 -5.54 -23.93 9.53
CA ARG A 875 -6.72 -23.24 10.07
C ARG A 875 -8.01 -23.42 9.23
N ASP A 876 -7.89 -23.71 7.94
CA ASP A 876 -9.02 -24.12 7.06
C ASP A 876 -9.27 -25.64 7.02
N GLY A 877 -8.43 -26.42 7.71
CA GLY A 877 -8.56 -27.86 7.83
C GLY A 877 -8.08 -28.65 6.60
N SER A 878 -7.58 -28.00 5.54
CA SER A 878 -7.00 -28.69 4.38
C SER A 878 -5.84 -29.60 4.78
N LEU A 879 -5.01 -29.16 5.74
CA LEU A 879 -3.92 -29.99 6.28
C LEU A 879 -4.44 -31.28 6.93
N ARG A 880 -5.62 -31.25 7.57
CA ARG A 880 -6.26 -32.43 8.18
C ARG A 880 -6.91 -33.35 7.14
N ARG A 881 -7.36 -32.80 6.01
CA ARG A 881 -7.82 -33.58 4.83
C ARG A 881 -6.67 -34.30 4.11
N LEU A 882 -5.42 -33.89 4.31
CA LEU A 882 -4.26 -34.59 3.75
C LEU A 882 -3.99 -35.89 4.52
N ALA A 883 -3.95 -37.01 3.78
CA ALA A 883 -3.59 -38.33 4.31
C ALA A 883 -2.19 -38.30 4.94
N ALA A 884 -2.04 -38.88 6.14
CA ALA A 884 -0.84 -38.74 6.95
C ALA A 884 0.44 -39.19 6.20
N GLY A 885 0.42 -40.35 5.54
CA GLY A 885 1.56 -40.83 4.74
C GLY A 885 1.95 -39.90 3.59
N ARG A 886 1.00 -39.18 2.98
CA ARG A 886 1.32 -38.16 1.95
C ARG A 886 1.93 -36.91 2.56
N ALA A 887 1.48 -36.48 3.74
CA ALA A 887 2.09 -35.38 4.47
C ALA A 887 3.53 -35.71 4.91
N VAL A 888 3.77 -36.95 5.36
CA VAL A 888 5.11 -37.45 5.70
C VAL A 888 6.00 -37.50 4.45
N LEU A 889 5.56 -38.15 3.37
CA LEU A 889 6.33 -38.23 2.13
C LEU A 889 6.74 -36.85 1.59
N LEU A 890 5.80 -35.90 1.51
CA LEU A 890 6.09 -34.54 1.05
C LEU A 890 7.06 -33.80 1.98
N ALA A 891 6.95 -33.98 3.30
CA ALA A 891 7.86 -33.40 4.26
C ALA A 891 9.27 -34.01 4.16
N THR A 892 9.39 -35.33 4.07
CA THR A 892 10.67 -36.03 3.92
C THR A 892 11.37 -35.63 2.62
N VAL A 893 10.65 -35.54 1.49
CA VAL A 893 11.22 -35.09 0.21
C VAL A 893 11.68 -33.64 0.28
N ALA A 894 10.89 -32.74 0.89
CA ALA A 894 11.28 -31.34 1.04
C ALA A 894 12.51 -31.17 1.96
N ILE A 895 12.53 -31.83 3.13
CA ILE A 895 13.67 -31.78 4.04
C ILE A 895 14.92 -32.38 3.39
N ALA A 896 14.81 -33.55 2.75
CA ALA A 896 15.95 -34.20 2.09
C ALA A 896 16.52 -33.33 0.95
N ALA A 897 15.66 -32.70 0.14
CA ALA A 897 16.11 -31.78 -0.91
C ALA A 897 16.77 -30.51 -0.36
N GLY A 898 16.21 -29.91 0.71
CA GLY A 898 16.78 -28.71 1.34
C GLY A 898 18.10 -28.98 2.05
N VAL A 899 18.24 -30.13 2.72
CA VAL A 899 19.49 -30.59 3.32
C VAL A 899 20.53 -30.89 2.23
N ALA A 900 20.16 -31.66 1.20
CA ALA A 900 21.07 -31.98 0.10
C ALA A 900 21.55 -30.72 -0.64
N TRP A 901 20.69 -29.69 -0.78
CA TRP A 901 21.10 -28.39 -1.31
C TRP A 901 22.13 -27.69 -0.41
N ALA A 902 21.87 -27.62 0.90
CA ALA A 902 22.76 -26.95 1.86
C ALA A 902 24.14 -27.61 1.97
N PHE A 903 24.24 -28.93 1.77
CA PHE A 903 25.52 -29.64 1.70
C PHE A 903 26.22 -29.56 0.32
N ALA A 904 25.47 -29.29 -0.76
CA ALA A 904 26.04 -29.12 -2.10
C ALA A 904 26.49 -27.67 -2.40
N TYR A 905 25.85 -26.69 -1.75
CA TYR A 905 26.12 -25.26 -1.88
C TYR A 905 26.15 -24.61 -0.48
N PRO A 906 27.22 -24.85 0.31
CA PRO A 906 27.45 -24.12 1.55
C PRO A 906 27.67 -22.62 1.26
N ALA A 907 27.36 -21.77 2.23
CA ALA A 907 27.60 -20.33 2.19
C ALA A 907 28.20 -19.88 3.53
N GLY A 908 29.25 -19.05 3.48
CA GLY A 908 30.05 -18.67 4.64
C GLY A 908 31.16 -19.68 4.98
N ASP A 909 32.18 -19.21 5.71
CA ASP A 909 33.37 -20.00 6.07
C ASP A 909 33.18 -20.82 7.37
N ASP A 910 32.31 -20.38 8.29
CA ASP A 910 32.06 -21.00 9.60
C ASP A 910 31.20 -22.30 9.56
N GLY A 911 31.05 -22.89 8.37
CA GLY A 911 30.32 -24.14 8.14
C GLY A 911 28.87 -23.94 7.73
N ILE A 912 28.06 -25.00 7.88
CA ILE A 912 26.72 -25.05 7.27
C ILE A 912 25.63 -24.56 8.24
N ASP A 913 25.12 -23.35 8.00
CA ASP A 913 23.83 -22.88 8.50
C ASP A 913 22.81 -22.80 7.36
N LEU A 914 21.54 -23.13 7.64
CA LEU A 914 20.43 -22.89 6.72
C LEU A 914 20.08 -21.40 6.58
N ASN A 915 20.38 -20.56 7.59
CA ASN A 915 19.96 -19.15 7.57
C ASN A 915 20.52 -18.40 6.35
N ASP A 916 21.76 -18.71 5.96
CA ASP A 916 22.49 -18.09 4.84
C ASP A 916 22.23 -18.78 3.48
N ILE A 917 21.43 -19.86 3.50
CA ILE A 917 21.10 -20.69 2.34
C ILE A 917 19.58 -20.68 2.10
N PRO A 918 19.01 -19.62 1.49
CA PRO A 918 17.56 -19.40 1.37
C PRO A 918 16.74 -20.58 0.84
N LEU A 919 17.24 -21.30 -0.17
CA LEU A 919 16.54 -22.46 -0.75
C LEU A 919 16.53 -23.66 0.19
N GLY A 920 17.64 -23.90 0.90
CA GLY A 920 17.72 -24.91 1.95
C GLY A 920 16.74 -24.60 3.09
N GLN A 921 16.78 -23.37 3.60
CA GLN A 921 15.87 -22.88 4.65
C GLN A 921 14.41 -23.04 4.24
N ALA A 922 14.02 -22.59 3.04
CA ALA A 922 12.65 -22.66 2.55
C ALA A 922 12.13 -24.11 2.52
N LEU A 923 12.93 -25.04 1.98
CA LEU A 923 12.54 -26.45 1.83
C LEU A 923 12.50 -27.19 3.18
N VAL A 924 13.51 -27.03 4.03
CA VAL A 924 13.56 -27.65 5.37
C VAL A 924 12.44 -27.11 6.26
N SER A 925 12.29 -25.77 6.33
CA SER A 925 11.21 -25.14 7.10
C SER A 925 9.82 -25.56 6.61
N LEU A 926 9.58 -25.63 5.30
CA LEU A 926 8.29 -26.05 4.75
C LEU A 926 7.93 -27.50 5.13
N GLY A 927 8.88 -28.43 4.97
CA GLY A 927 8.67 -29.85 5.29
C GLY A 927 8.46 -30.09 6.79
N ALA A 928 9.29 -29.51 7.65
CA ALA A 928 9.16 -29.68 9.09
C ALA A 928 7.90 -28.99 9.67
N VAL A 929 7.55 -27.79 9.18
CA VAL A 929 6.28 -27.12 9.56
C VAL A 929 5.05 -27.93 9.13
N LEU A 930 5.09 -28.60 7.97
CA LEU A 930 4.02 -29.47 7.50
C LEU A 930 3.75 -30.60 8.51
N LEU A 931 4.79 -31.27 9.03
CA LEU A 931 4.65 -32.31 10.06
C LEU A 931 4.10 -31.74 11.38
N VAL A 932 4.73 -30.68 11.88
CA VAL A 932 4.42 -30.03 13.16
C VAL A 932 2.96 -29.55 13.23
N LEU A 933 2.43 -28.99 12.13
CA LEU A 933 1.03 -28.58 12.03
C LEU A 933 0.08 -29.74 11.73
N ARG A 934 0.55 -30.85 11.11
CA ARG A 934 -0.27 -32.03 10.79
C ARG A 934 -0.54 -32.93 11.99
N TYR A 935 0.37 -32.98 12.96
CA TYR A 935 0.25 -33.80 14.16
C TYR A 935 -0.62 -33.13 15.24
N SER A 936 -0.30 -31.90 15.64
CA SER A 936 -1.12 -31.05 16.53
C SER A 936 -1.73 -31.74 17.78
N PRO A 937 -0.91 -32.33 18.69
CA PRO A 937 -1.38 -33.05 19.87
C PRO A 937 -2.06 -32.16 20.92
N ARG A 938 -2.95 -32.76 21.72
CA ARG A 938 -3.62 -32.10 22.86
C ARG A 938 -2.71 -32.12 24.10
N LEU A 939 -2.04 -31.01 24.40
CA LEU A 939 -1.13 -30.85 25.55
C LEU A 939 -1.85 -30.72 26.92
N ALA A 940 -2.81 -31.59 27.23
CA ALA A 940 -3.57 -31.55 28.49
C ALA A 940 -2.73 -31.84 29.75
N TRP A 941 -1.50 -32.34 29.59
CA TRP A 941 -0.54 -32.50 30.70
C TRP A 941 0.08 -31.17 31.14
N LEU A 942 0.20 -30.19 30.24
CA LEU A 942 0.85 -28.89 30.51
C LEU A 942 0.08 -28.09 31.58
N GLU A 943 -1.25 -28.25 31.61
CA GLU A 943 -2.12 -27.58 32.58
C GLU A 943 -2.08 -28.24 33.97
N ARG A 944 -1.39 -29.39 34.11
CA ARG A 944 -1.07 -30.05 35.39
C ARG A 944 0.24 -29.53 36.01
N ILE A 945 1.02 -28.72 35.29
CA ILE A 945 2.29 -28.14 35.75
C ILE A 945 2.15 -26.61 35.73
N PRO A 946 1.62 -25.99 36.81
CA PRO A 946 1.19 -24.59 36.78
C PRO A 946 2.30 -23.60 36.40
N GLY A 947 3.53 -23.83 36.88
CA GLY A 947 4.70 -23.01 36.56
C GLY A 947 5.02 -23.01 35.05
N LEU A 948 5.10 -24.19 34.44
CA LEU A 948 5.42 -24.33 33.01
C LEU A 948 4.30 -23.79 32.11
N GLY A 949 3.03 -24.07 32.45
CA GLY A 949 1.88 -23.48 31.77
C GLY A 949 1.82 -21.95 31.87
N ARG A 950 2.30 -21.38 32.98
CA ARG A 950 2.42 -19.93 33.16
C ARG A 950 3.60 -19.34 32.40
N LEU A 951 4.77 -19.98 32.43
CA LEU A 951 5.97 -19.57 31.67
C LEU A 951 5.67 -19.46 30.17
N VAL A 952 5.09 -20.51 29.57
CA VAL A 952 4.67 -20.50 28.16
C VAL A 952 3.68 -19.37 27.87
N THR A 953 2.77 -19.06 28.81
CA THR A 953 1.80 -17.97 28.69
C THR A 953 2.47 -16.58 28.74
N VAL A 954 3.47 -16.38 29.61
CA VAL A 954 4.24 -15.14 29.72
C VAL A 954 5.08 -14.90 28.47
N ILE A 955 5.88 -15.89 28.05
CA ILE A 955 6.69 -15.81 26.82
C ILE A 955 5.80 -15.44 25.62
N ASN A 956 4.63 -16.08 25.47
CA ASN A 956 3.71 -15.78 24.39
C ASN A 956 3.03 -14.40 24.44
N ALA A 957 3.05 -13.73 25.59
CA ALA A 957 2.49 -12.39 25.82
C ALA A 957 3.56 -11.27 25.86
N ARG A 958 4.83 -11.65 25.72
CA ARG A 958 6.02 -10.80 25.61
C ARG A 958 6.86 -11.13 24.37
N ALA A 959 6.26 -11.83 23.41
CA ALA A 959 6.98 -12.48 22.32
C ALA A 959 7.52 -11.53 21.24
N VAL A 960 7.06 -10.28 21.18
CA VAL A 960 7.66 -9.24 20.33
C VAL A 960 8.76 -8.53 21.13
N THR A 961 8.54 -8.27 22.42
CA THR A 961 9.56 -7.67 23.30
C THR A 961 10.78 -8.59 23.47
N ILE A 962 10.60 -9.87 23.81
CA ILE A 962 11.69 -10.86 23.90
C ILE A 962 12.49 -10.90 22.58
N TYR A 963 11.78 -10.94 21.45
CA TYR A 963 12.43 -11.04 20.15
C TYR A 963 13.21 -9.77 19.75
N LEU A 964 12.71 -8.57 20.07
CA LEU A 964 13.45 -7.32 19.85
C LEU A 964 14.67 -7.18 20.77
N TRP A 965 14.55 -7.56 22.04
CA TRP A 965 15.51 -7.16 23.06
C TRP A 965 16.56 -8.21 23.43
N HIS A 966 16.48 -9.44 22.89
CA HIS A 966 17.44 -10.50 23.25
C HIS A 966 18.88 -10.24 22.79
N ASN A 967 19.13 -9.75 21.56
CA ASN A 967 20.51 -9.46 21.16
C ASN A 967 21.11 -8.26 21.92
N VAL A 968 20.29 -7.27 22.30
CA VAL A 968 20.71 -6.21 23.23
C VAL A 968 21.05 -6.81 24.61
N ALA A 969 20.31 -7.82 25.08
CA ALA A 969 20.64 -8.53 26.31
C ALA A 969 21.93 -9.35 26.21
N ILE A 970 22.25 -9.92 25.05
CA ILE A 970 23.49 -10.69 24.80
C ILE A 970 24.70 -9.75 24.76
N ALA A 971 24.62 -8.67 23.97
CA ALA A 971 25.67 -7.64 23.88
C ALA A 971 25.94 -6.91 25.22
N LEU A 972 24.97 -6.92 26.14
CA LEU A 972 25.16 -6.45 27.52
C LEU A 972 25.66 -7.53 28.48
N ALA A 973 25.45 -8.82 28.19
CA ALA A 973 25.84 -9.92 29.07
C ALA A 973 27.35 -10.10 29.14
N GLU A 974 28.05 -10.13 28.00
CA GLU A 974 29.51 -10.26 27.93
C GLU A 974 30.26 -9.19 28.77
N PRO A 975 30.03 -7.88 28.61
CA PRO A 975 30.68 -6.84 29.42
C PRO A 975 30.18 -6.79 30.88
N ILE A 976 29.13 -7.53 31.24
CA ILE A 976 28.71 -7.73 32.63
C ILE A 976 29.46 -8.93 33.24
N ASP A 977 29.46 -10.08 32.58
CA ASP A 977 30.13 -11.30 33.05
C ASP A 977 31.65 -11.10 33.15
N ALA A 978 32.25 -10.34 32.23
CA ALA A 978 33.65 -9.93 32.31
C ALA A 978 33.96 -9.08 33.56
N ARG A 979 33.03 -8.22 34.00
CA ARG A 979 33.17 -7.41 35.24
C ARG A 979 32.86 -8.20 36.50
N LEU A 980 32.07 -9.27 36.42
CA LEU A 980 31.74 -10.16 37.53
C LEU A 980 32.74 -11.30 37.71
N GLY A 981 33.72 -11.44 36.81
CA GLY A 981 34.71 -12.51 36.83
C GLY A 981 34.13 -13.87 36.44
N TRP A 982 33.15 -13.90 35.53
CA TRP A 982 32.45 -15.11 35.08
C TRP A 982 32.73 -15.49 33.61
N PRO A 983 34.01 -15.67 33.16
CA PRO A 983 34.34 -15.95 31.77
C PRO A 983 33.98 -17.39 31.36
N SER A 984 32.69 -17.67 31.15
CA SER A 984 32.21 -18.97 30.68
C SER A 984 30.93 -18.85 29.86
N ILE A 985 30.77 -19.73 28.87
CA ILE A 985 29.56 -19.83 28.05
C ILE A 985 28.32 -20.09 28.93
N GLY A 986 28.46 -20.81 30.05
CA GLY A 986 27.39 -21.05 31.01
C GLY A 986 26.90 -19.77 31.71
N ALA A 987 27.82 -18.85 32.05
CA ALA A 987 27.48 -17.52 32.55
C ALA A 987 26.82 -16.67 31.47
N LEU A 988 27.41 -16.60 30.27
CA LEU A 988 26.87 -15.83 29.14
C LEU A 988 25.42 -16.23 28.82
N ILE A 989 25.10 -17.52 28.81
CA ILE A 989 23.73 -18.04 28.68
C ILE A 989 22.85 -17.54 29.84
N GLY A 990 23.31 -17.71 31.09
CA GLY A 990 22.57 -17.31 32.29
C GLY A 990 22.24 -15.83 32.31
N THR A 991 23.25 -14.97 32.17
CA THR A 991 23.14 -13.51 32.18
C THR A 991 22.31 -13.01 30.99
N SER A 992 22.51 -13.54 29.78
CA SER A 992 21.68 -13.20 28.61
C SER A 992 20.20 -13.54 28.82
N VAL A 993 19.89 -14.70 29.41
CA VAL A 993 18.51 -15.13 29.71
C VAL A 993 17.89 -14.26 30.81
N VAL A 994 18.64 -13.92 31.85
CA VAL A 994 18.18 -13.02 32.93
C VAL A 994 17.90 -11.62 32.40
N LEU A 995 18.84 -11.02 31.64
CA LEU A 995 18.67 -9.70 31.04
C LEU A 995 17.50 -9.67 30.04
N THR A 996 17.36 -10.71 29.20
CA THR A 996 16.20 -10.84 28.29
C THR A 996 14.89 -10.91 29.08
N ALA A 997 14.84 -11.62 30.20
CA ALA A 997 13.65 -11.70 31.06
C ALA A 997 13.34 -10.35 31.75
N VAL A 998 14.36 -9.63 32.24
CA VAL A 998 14.21 -8.29 32.83
C VAL A 998 13.66 -7.29 31.81
N LEU A 999 14.25 -7.21 30.61
CA LEU A 999 13.77 -6.33 29.53
C LEU A 999 12.36 -6.71 29.07
N ALA A 1000 12.07 -8.01 28.92
CA ALA A 1000 10.74 -8.50 28.54
C ALA A 1000 9.65 -8.18 29.57
N LEU A 1001 9.97 -8.07 30.86
CA LEU A 1001 9.03 -7.66 31.90
C LEU A 1001 8.94 -6.14 32.02
N GLY A 1002 10.07 -5.43 32.00
CA GLY A 1002 10.16 -3.98 32.19
C GLY A 1002 9.63 -3.16 31.01
N LEU A 1003 9.81 -3.62 29.78
CA LEU A 1003 9.36 -2.94 28.55
C LEU A 1003 8.08 -3.55 27.96
N GLY A 1004 7.73 -4.77 28.41
CA GLY A 1004 6.63 -5.57 27.89
C GLY A 1004 5.22 -4.97 27.99
N TRP A 1005 5.02 -3.93 28.80
CA TRP A 1005 3.76 -3.19 28.90
C TRP A 1005 3.31 -2.59 27.55
N VAL A 1006 4.25 -2.34 26.63
CA VAL A 1006 3.94 -1.84 25.29
C VAL A 1006 3.11 -2.86 24.49
N GLU A 1007 3.34 -4.16 24.64
CA GLU A 1007 2.51 -5.23 24.03
C GLU A 1007 1.11 -5.34 24.66
N ASP A 1008 0.91 -4.82 25.87
CA ASP A 1008 -0.41 -4.72 26.49
C ASP A 1008 -1.20 -3.53 25.91
N LEU A 1009 -0.61 -2.33 25.87
CA LEU A 1009 -1.22 -1.15 25.25
C LEU A 1009 -1.53 -1.35 23.76
N ALA A 1010 -0.56 -1.86 23.01
CA ALA A 1010 -0.67 -2.22 21.58
C ALA A 1010 -1.79 -3.25 21.31
N ALA A 1011 -2.18 -4.03 22.33
CA ALA A 1011 -3.28 -4.98 22.26
C ALA A 1011 -4.61 -4.48 22.85
N GLY A 1012 -4.66 -3.26 23.40
CA GLY A 1012 -5.84 -2.68 24.06
C GLY A 1012 -6.09 -3.23 25.47
N ARG A 1013 -5.04 -3.67 26.17
CA ARG A 1013 -5.09 -4.14 27.57
C ARG A 1013 -4.52 -3.07 28.52
N ARG A 1014 -4.82 -3.19 29.82
CA ARG A 1014 -4.10 -2.43 30.84
C ARG A 1014 -2.64 -2.93 30.91
N PRO A 1015 -1.64 -2.04 31.10
CA PRO A 1015 -0.27 -2.42 31.42
C PRO A 1015 -0.20 -3.41 32.58
N ALA A 1016 0.73 -4.36 32.49
CA ALA A 1016 1.14 -5.24 33.58
C ALA A 1016 2.63 -5.55 33.43
N LEU A 1017 3.34 -5.80 34.53
CA LEU A 1017 4.71 -6.33 34.46
C LEU A 1017 4.66 -7.80 34.02
N ILE A 1018 4.10 -8.66 34.87
CA ILE A 1018 3.88 -10.09 34.60
C ILE A 1018 2.48 -10.29 33.99
N PRO A 1019 2.36 -10.84 32.76
CA PRO A 1019 1.08 -11.27 32.20
C PRO A 1019 0.29 -12.20 33.13
N GLY A 1020 -0.95 -11.83 33.40
CA GLY A 1020 -1.92 -12.73 34.02
C GLY A 1020 -2.30 -13.87 33.06
N PRO A 1021 -2.73 -15.05 33.56
CA PRO A 1021 -3.39 -16.03 32.71
C PRO A 1021 -4.61 -15.38 32.07
N HIS A 1022 -4.91 -15.74 30.81
CA HIS A 1022 -6.15 -15.31 30.17
C HIS A 1022 -7.35 -15.91 30.91
N GLN A 1023 -7.89 -15.17 31.88
CA GLN A 1023 -9.30 -15.34 32.25
C GLN A 1023 -10.11 -15.05 30.98
N PRO A 1024 -10.85 -16.03 30.40
CA PRO A 1024 -11.85 -15.69 29.41
C PRO A 1024 -12.83 -14.76 30.12
N ALA A 1025 -13.12 -13.60 29.53
CA ALA A 1025 -14.02 -12.63 30.13
C ALA A 1025 -15.32 -13.35 30.52
N LEU A 1026 -15.57 -13.45 31.82
CA LEU A 1026 -16.72 -14.19 32.34
C LEU A 1026 -17.96 -13.53 31.77
N ARG A 1027 -18.55 -14.14 30.74
CA ARG A 1027 -19.96 -13.93 30.44
C ARG A 1027 -20.68 -14.24 31.74
N ARG A 1028 -21.18 -13.19 32.42
CA ARG A 1028 -22.15 -13.34 33.51
C ARG A 1028 -23.15 -14.37 33.02
N ARG A 1029 -23.15 -15.57 33.64
CA ARG A 1029 -24.26 -16.50 33.44
C ARG A 1029 -25.49 -15.69 33.85
N ALA A 1030 -26.40 -15.46 32.91
CA ALA A 1030 -27.68 -14.88 33.27
C ALA A 1030 -28.25 -15.75 34.41
N PRO A 1031 -28.75 -15.15 35.50
CA PRO A 1031 -29.33 -15.93 36.59
C PRO A 1031 -30.38 -16.85 35.98
N ARG A 1032 -30.35 -18.12 36.39
CA ARG A 1032 -31.23 -19.17 35.86
C ARG A 1032 -32.65 -18.79 36.30
N ARG A 1033 -33.39 -18.03 35.47
CA ARG A 1033 -34.78 -17.63 35.76
C ARG A 1033 -35.55 -18.92 36.04
N VAL A 1034 -35.94 -19.11 37.30
CA VAL A 1034 -36.91 -20.10 37.69
C VAL A 1034 -38.20 -19.75 36.95
N ALA A 1035 -38.85 -20.73 36.33
CA ALA A 1035 -40.11 -20.50 35.65
C ALA A 1035 -41.18 -20.12 36.69
N PRO A 1036 -42.02 -19.09 36.44
CA PRO A 1036 -43.21 -18.88 37.25
C PRO A 1036 -44.10 -20.13 37.19
N ALA A 1037 -44.64 -20.55 38.33
CA ALA A 1037 -45.75 -21.50 38.35
C ALA A 1037 -46.99 -20.86 37.70
N PRO A 1038 -47.90 -21.64 37.09
CA PRO A 1038 -49.17 -21.12 36.60
C PRO A 1038 -50.03 -20.58 37.76
N PRO A 1039 -50.90 -19.58 37.51
CA PRO A 1039 -51.75 -19.03 38.56
C PRO A 1039 -52.80 -20.05 39.01
N VAL A 1040 -52.93 -20.21 40.33
CA VAL A 1040 -54.05 -20.88 41.00
C VAL A 1040 -55.04 -19.78 41.43
N ILE A 1041 -56.35 -20.10 41.42
CA ILE A 1041 -57.44 -19.19 41.76
C ILE A 1041 -57.89 -19.48 43.20
N GLY A 1042 -57.97 -18.42 44.03
CA GLY A 1042 -58.40 -18.47 45.44
C GLY A 1042 -57.40 -19.15 46.40
N ASP A 1043 -57.48 -18.96 47.73
CA ASP A 1043 -58.22 -17.95 48.51
C ASP A 1043 -57.58 -17.79 49.90
N GLY A 1044 -57.46 -16.56 50.41
CA GLY A 1044 -57.23 -16.22 51.83
C GLY A 1044 -55.92 -16.68 52.52
N GLY A 1045 -55.74 -16.23 53.78
CA GLY A 1045 -54.94 -16.97 54.77
C GLY A 1045 -53.50 -16.49 55.11
N LEU A 1046 -53.42 -15.50 56.01
CA LEU A 1046 -52.53 -15.42 57.19
C LEU A 1046 -51.24 -16.29 57.31
N ALA A 1047 -50.13 -15.57 57.54
CA ALA A 1047 -49.20 -15.72 58.69
C ALA A 1047 -48.13 -16.85 58.81
N LEU A 1048 -46.86 -16.37 58.77
CA LEU A 1048 -45.73 -16.69 59.69
C LEU A 1048 -44.94 -18.04 59.56
N PRO A 1049 -43.69 -18.12 60.11
CA PRO A 1049 -42.67 -19.10 59.68
C PRO A 1049 -42.04 -19.98 60.79
N ALA A 1050 -41.31 -21.07 60.43
CA ALA A 1050 -40.28 -21.71 61.28
C ALA A 1050 -39.24 -22.59 60.53
N GLU A 1051 -37.95 -22.33 60.80
CA GLU A 1051 -36.87 -23.26 61.27
C GLU A 1051 -36.39 -24.58 60.58
N THR A 1052 -35.05 -24.63 60.41
CA THR A 1052 -34.08 -25.71 60.75
C THR A 1052 -33.90 -27.05 59.97
N ARG A 1053 -32.60 -27.36 59.70
CA ARG A 1053 -31.83 -28.63 59.92
C ARG A 1053 -32.30 -29.96 59.27
N GLU A 1054 -31.48 -31.03 59.15
CA GLU A 1054 -30.02 -31.26 58.96
C GLU A 1054 -29.83 -32.71 58.41
N SER A 1055 -28.67 -33.02 57.79
CA SER A 1055 -28.20 -34.38 57.38
C SER A 1055 -29.11 -35.15 56.37
N THR A 1056 -28.77 -36.32 55.78
CA THR A 1056 -27.70 -37.32 56.03
C THR A 1056 -27.23 -38.00 54.72
N LEU A 1057 -26.05 -38.65 54.72
CA LEU A 1057 -25.55 -39.49 53.62
C LEU A 1057 -26.13 -40.92 53.68
N ALA A 1058 -26.22 -41.61 52.52
CA ALA A 1058 -26.20 -43.08 52.47
C ALA A 1058 -25.62 -43.65 51.14
N ALA A 1059 -25.03 -44.83 51.27
CA ALA A 1059 -24.18 -45.60 50.35
C ALA A 1059 -24.64 -45.85 48.89
N ALA A 1060 -23.65 -46.16 48.05
CA ALA A 1060 -23.77 -46.67 46.69
C ALA A 1060 -23.96 -48.20 46.62
N ASN A 1061 -24.22 -48.73 45.42
CA ASN A 1061 -23.56 -49.96 44.96
C ASN A 1061 -23.38 -49.98 43.42
N ALA A 1062 -22.56 -50.89 42.89
CA ALA A 1062 -22.07 -50.89 41.49
C ALA A 1062 -22.15 -52.27 40.83
N GLN A 1063 -22.04 -52.35 39.48
CA GLN A 1063 -21.63 -53.58 38.78
C GLN A 1063 -21.12 -53.40 37.32
N ARG A 1064 -20.19 -54.28 36.94
CA ARG A 1064 -19.44 -54.49 35.67
C ARG A 1064 -18.50 -55.72 35.92
N PRO A 1065 -17.76 -56.32 34.95
CA PRO A 1065 -17.77 -56.23 33.47
C PRO A 1065 -17.65 -57.61 32.72
N ALA A 1066 -17.56 -57.59 31.37
CA ALA A 1066 -16.84 -58.57 30.49
C ALA A 1066 -17.34 -60.06 30.42
N SER A 1067 -16.98 -60.96 29.47
CA SER A 1067 -16.53 -60.94 28.04
C SER A 1067 -16.53 -62.38 27.43
N GLU A 1068 -16.10 -62.54 26.15
CA GLU A 1068 -15.79 -63.83 25.42
C GLU A 1068 -17.00 -64.66 24.85
N PHE A 1069 -16.93 -65.60 23.86
CA PHE A 1069 -15.85 -66.16 22.99
C PHE A 1069 -16.41 -66.82 21.67
N ARG A 1070 -15.56 -66.96 20.61
CA ARG A 1070 -15.43 -68.06 19.59
C ARG A 1070 -16.10 -68.04 18.18
N HIS A 1071 -15.62 -68.98 17.33
CA HIS A 1071 -15.71 -69.13 15.85
C HIS A 1071 -16.88 -70.06 15.37
N ASP A 1072 -17.25 -70.18 14.07
CA ASP A 1072 -16.63 -71.03 13.01
C ASP A 1072 -17.17 -70.73 11.56
N PRO A 1073 -16.52 -71.14 10.43
CA PRO A 1073 -16.89 -70.75 9.05
C PRO A 1073 -17.36 -71.90 8.12
N ARG A 1074 -17.77 -71.58 6.87
CA ARG A 1074 -17.75 -72.53 5.72
C ARG A 1074 -17.78 -71.89 4.31
N PHE A 1075 -17.66 -72.72 3.26
CA PHE A 1075 -17.21 -72.40 1.88
C PHE A 1075 -18.33 -72.35 0.80
N ALA A 1076 -17.96 -71.78 -0.37
CA ALA A 1076 -18.48 -71.92 -1.76
C ALA A 1076 -19.01 -70.59 -2.39
N GLY A 1077 -18.80 -70.29 -3.68
CA GLY A 1077 -18.00 -70.95 -4.73
C GLY A 1077 -18.26 -70.37 -6.16
N ALA A 1078 -17.45 -70.77 -7.15
CA ALA A 1078 -17.68 -70.68 -8.62
C ALA A 1078 -17.53 -69.34 -9.42
N THR A 1079 -16.27 -69.03 -9.79
CA THR A 1079 -15.73 -68.82 -11.18
C THR A 1079 -16.06 -67.58 -12.09
N PRO A 1080 -15.18 -67.23 -13.08
CA PRO A 1080 -15.11 -65.87 -13.68
C PRO A 1080 -14.81 -65.73 -15.23
N VAL A 1081 -14.71 -64.48 -15.73
CA VAL A 1081 -14.17 -64.02 -17.07
C VAL A 1081 -14.89 -64.61 -18.34
N PRO A 1082 -14.61 -64.21 -19.62
CA PRO A 1082 -13.83 -63.09 -20.19
C PRO A 1082 -14.54 -62.15 -21.20
N ALA A 1083 -13.76 -61.21 -21.74
CA ALA A 1083 -14.08 -60.12 -22.69
C ALA A 1083 -14.47 -60.54 -24.13
N ALA A 1084 -14.94 -59.58 -24.97
CA ALA A 1084 -14.26 -59.20 -26.23
C ALA A 1084 -14.88 -58.04 -27.06
N SER A 1085 -14.01 -57.35 -27.82
CA SER A 1085 -14.14 -56.81 -29.20
C SER A 1085 -15.24 -55.82 -29.67
N ARG A 1086 -14.78 -54.60 -29.99
CA ARG A 1086 -14.83 -53.90 -31.32
C ARG A 1086 -16.16 -53.75 -32.14
N SER A 1087 -16.66 -52.50 -32.13
CA SER A 1087 -16.64 -51.56 -33.30
C SER A 1087 -17.78 -51.48 -34.35
N LEU A 1088 -17.83 -50.29 -34.99
CA LEU A 1088 -18.32 -49.92 -36.34
C LEU A 1088 -19.82 -49.62 -36.64
N ARG A 1089 -20.09 -48.32 -36.82
CA ARG A 1089 -20.96 -47.62 -37.81
C ARG A 1089 -21.96 -48.44 -38.67
N ARG A 1090 -23.23 -48.00 -38.67
CA ARG A 1090 -24.00 -47.46 -39.84
C ARG A 1090 -25.38 -46.92 -39.40
N GLY A 1091 -26.02 -46.08 -40.22
CA GLY A 1091 -27.45 -45.69 -40.17
C GLY A 1091 -28.18 -46.13 -41.46
N PRO A 1092 -29.32 -45.52 -41.90
CA PRO A 1092 -30.02 -44.32 -41.40
C PRO A 1092 -31.58 -44.39 -41.38
N ALA A 1093 -32.23 -43.22 -41.22
CA ALA A 1093 -33.65 -42.79 -41.22
C ALA A 1093 -34.71 -43.49 -42.14
N PRO A 1094 -36.03 -43.19 -41.95
CA PRO A 1094 -36.71 -42.35 -42.98
C PRO A 1094 -37.94 -41.47 -42.58
N ARG A 1095 -38.05 -40.25 -43.19
CA ARG A 1095 -39.27 -39.51 -43.69
C ARG A 1095 -40.36 -39.06 -42.66
N ARG A 1096 -41.32 -38.12 -42.87
CA ARG A 1096 -41.81 -37.13 -43.90
C ARG A 1096 -42.73 -36.10 -43.13
N THR A 1097 -43.20 -34.88 -43.50
CA THR A 1097 -43.09 -33.85 -44.59
C THR A 1097 -43.29 -32.45 -43.90
N GLY A 1098 -43.77 -31.27 -44.37
CA GLY A 1098 -44.32 -30.69 -45.64
C GLY A 1098 -44.87 -29.25 -45.40
N ALA A 1099 -45.29 -28.49 -46.46
CA ALA A 1099 -45.90 -27.13 -46.41
C ALA A 1099 -46.78 -26.86 -47.68
N PRO A 1100 -47.75 -25.90 -47.72
CA PRO A 1100 -47.54 -24.61 -48.48
C PRO A 1100 -48.48 -23.37 -48.24
N SER A 1101 -48.06 -22.18 -48.75
CA SER A 1101 -48.84 -21.05 -49.41
C SER A 1101 -49.76 -20.02 -48.66
N LEU A 1102 -50.08 -18.90 -49.37
CA LEU A 1102 -50.70 -17.56 -49.03
C LEU A 1102 -52.00 -17.29 -49.87
N PRO A 1103 -52.66 -16.08 -49.97
CA PRO A 1103 -52.62 -14.74 -49.31
C PRO A 1103 -54.03 -14.36 -48.71
N PRO A 1104 -54.73 -13.20 -48.95
CA PRO A 1104 -54.47 -11.72 -48.98
C PRO A 1104 -55.28 -10.93 -47.87
N GLY A 1105 -55.51 -9.59 -47.82
CA GLY A 1105 -54.91 -8.38 -48.41
C GLY A 1105 -55.85 -7.14 -48.64
N ARG A 1106 -55.44 -5.92 -48.19
CA ARG A 1106 -56.04 -4.53 -48.38
C ARG A 1106 -57.20 -4.14 -47.43
N VAL A 1107 -57.46 -2.87 -47.04
CA VAL A 1107 -57.45 -1.53 -47.72
C VAL A 1107 -56.71 -0.40 -46.91
N SER A 1108 -56.49 0.78 -47.50
CA SER A 1108 -55.78 1.97 -46.93
C SER A 1108 -56.41 3.30 -47.42
N PRO A 1109 -56.22 4.41 -46.69
CA PRO A 1109 -55.35 5.53 -47.14
C PRO A 1109 -54.27 5.85 -46.06
N ALA A 1110 -53.47 6.94 -46.03
CA ALA A 1110 -53.40 8.21 -46.78
C ALA A 1110 -51.92 8.71 -46.96
N ARG A 1111 -51.71 10.01 -47.25
CA ARG A 1111 -50.41 10.68 -47.58
C ARG A 1111 -50.52 12.22 -47.42
N PRO A 1112 -49.50 13.09 -47.69
CA PRO A 1112 -48.15 12.91 -48.31
C PRO A 1112 -47.01 13.32 -47.31
N VAL A 1113 -45.75 13.70 -47.61
CA VAL A 1113 -44.93 13.99 -48.83
C VAL A 1113 -43.48 13.53 -48.59
N PRO A 1114 -42.78 12.89 -49.57
CA PRO A 1114 -41.35 13.19 -49.77
C PRO A 1114 -40.86 13.11 -51.25
N SER A 1115 -39.66 13.63 -51.54
CA SER A 1115 -38.99 13.63 -52.86
C SER A 1115 -37.45 13.72 -52.72
N ALA A 1116 -36.59 13.26 -53.64
CA ALA A 1116 -36.69 12.23 -54.69
C ALA A 1116 -35.25 11.80 -55.15
N PRO A 1117 -35.02 10.57 -55.66
CA PRO A 1117 -33.69 10.11 -56.14
C PRO A 1117 -33.58 10.00 -57.68
N PHE A 1118 -32.37 9.82 -58.21
CA PHE A 1118 -32.14 9.45 -59.63
C PHE A 1118 -31.01 8.43 -59.85
N ARG A 1119 -30.92 7.86 -61.05
CA ARG A 1119 -30.03 6.74 -61.47
C ARG A 1119 -28.92 7.21 -62.43
N ALA A 1120 -27.81 6.46 -62.51
CA ALA A 1120 -27.46 5.59 -63.68
C ALA A 1120 -25.94 5.30 -63.81
N ALA A 1121 -25.63 4.19 -64.48
CA ALA A 1121 -24.35 3.88 -65.14
C ALA A 1121 -24.68 3.34 -66.56
N PRO A 1122 -23.73 3.30 -67.51
CA PRO A 1122 -23.28 1.97 -67.98
C PRO A 1122 -21.86 1.87 -68.61
N SER A 1123 -21.44 0.62 -68.88
CA SER A 1123 -20.58 0.16 -70.01
C SER A 1123 -19.04 0.31 -69.98
N GLY A 1124 -18.40 -0.49 -70.88
CA GLY A 1124 -16.98 -0.74 -71.19
C GLY A 1124 -16.91 -2.04 -72.03
N PRO A 1125 -15.75 -2.73 -72.27
CA PRO A 1125 -14.35 -2.32 -72.51
C PRO A 1125 -13.99 -2.37 -74.03
N PRO A 1126 -12.71 -2.18 -74.50
CA PRO A 1126 -11.87 -3.36 -74.86
C PRO A 1126 -10.31 -3.20 -74.91
N THR A 1127 -9.61 -4.35 -74.90
CA THR A 1127 -8.30 -4.78 -75.52
C THR A 1127 -7.08 -3.88 -75.87
N ARG A 1128 -5.88 -4.33 -75.41
CA ARG A 1128 -4.56 -4.51 -76.10
C ARG A 1128 -3.62 -3.33 -76.53
N VAL A 1129 -2.42 -3.25 -75.89
CA VAL A 1129 -1.02 -3.52 -76.42
C VAL A 1129 -0.54 -2.76 -77.70
N PRO A 1130 0.65 -2.08 -77.75
CA PRO A 1130 1.99 -2.73 -77.65
C PRO A 1130 3.22 -1.96 -77.05
N ASP A 1131 4.32 -2.72 -76.88
CA ASP A 1131 5.78 -2.41 -76.92
C ASP A 1131 6.51 -1.46 -75.93
N ALA A 1132 7.83 -1.62 -75.63
CA ALA A 1132 8.72 -2.80 -75.61
C ALA A 1132 10.15 -2.50 -75.03
N ARG A 1133 10.76 -3.51 -74.35
CA ARG A 1133 12.20 -3.97 -74.35
C ARG A 1133 12.96 -4.10 -73.00
N ARG A 1134 13.34 -5.36 -72.68
CA ARG A 1134 14.55 -5.86 -71.95
C ARG A 1134 14.77 -5.43 -70.47
N ALA A 1135 15.18 -6.29 -69.52
CA ALA A 1135 15.45 -7.75 -69.51
C ALA A 1135 15.28 -8.34 -68.08
N GLY A 1136 15.23 -9.68 -67.95
CA GLY A 1136 15.27 -10.47 -66.68
C GLY A 1136 16.41 -11.50 -66.68
N PRO A 1137 16.41 -12.63 -65.93
CA PRO A 1137 15.41 -13.22 -64.98
C PRO A 1137 15.88 -13.15 -63.48
N ALA A 1138 15.15 -13.50 -62.41
CA ALA A 1138 14.30 -14.65 -62.02
C ALA A 1138 15.07 -15.98 -61.73
N SER A 1139 14.71 -16.87 -60.79
CA SER A 1139 13.51 -17.01 -59.91
C SER A 1139 13.76 -17.89 -58.64
N GLN A 1140 12.81 -17.91 -57.68
CA GLN A 1140 12.67 -18.96 -56.61
C GLN A 1140 12.04 -20.26 -57.19
N PRO A 1141 11.97 -21.42 -56.47
CA PRO A 1141 10.87 -21.72 -55.53
C PRO A 1141 11.25 -22.71 -54.37
N GLY A 1142 10.27 -23.42 -53.78
CA GLY A 1142 10.48 -24.47 -52.75
C GLY A 1142 9.42 -25.61 -52.76
N THR A 1143 9.22 -26.28 -51.63
CA THR A 1143 8.40 -27.52 -51.37
C THR A 1143 9.09 -28.87 -51.64
N ALA A 1144 8.54 -29.98 -51.11
CA ALA A 1144 9.33 -31.14 -50.66
C ALA A 1144 8.70 -32.54 -50.92
N VAL A 1145 9.55 -33.58 -50.98
CA VAL A 1145 9.18 -35.02 -51.05
C VAL A 1145 10.16 -35.86 -50.18
N ARG A 1146 9.71 -37.05 -49.73
CA ARG A 1146 10.44 -38.02 -48.87
C ARG A 1146 11.52 -38.82 -49.64
N ALA A 1147 12.58 -39.29 -48.94
CA ALA A 1147 12.80 -40.72 -48.63
C ALA A 1147 14.12 -41.06 -47.87
N ALA A 1148 14.01 -42.03 -46.95
CA ALA A 1148 14.96 -43.10 -46.56
C ALA A 1148 16.39 -42.85 -45.99
N ALA A 1149 16.66 -43.61 -44.92
CA ALA A 1149 17.92 -44.25 -44.50
C ALA A 1149 19.07 -43.45 -43.81
N ALA A 1150 19.72 -44.14 -42.86
CA ALA A 1150 21.02 -43.82 -42.25
C ALA A 1150 22.03 -44.94 -42.62
N PRO A 1151 23.35 -44.79 -42.32
CA PRO A 1151 23.84 -45.27 -41.02
C PRO A 1151 24.98 -44.37 -40.43
N ALA A 1152 25.75 -44.91 -39.49
CA ALA A 1152 26.72 -44.19 -38.63
C ALA A 1152 28.21 -44.63 -38.90
N PRO A 1153 29.23 -44.51 -38.00
CA PRO A 1153 30.56 -44.01 -38.42
C PRO A 1153 31.74 -45.00 -38.28
N THR A 1154 32.95 -44.59 -38.70
CA THR A 1154 34.21 -45.35 -38.48
C THR A 1154 35.48 -44.48 -38.30
N ARG A 1155 36.54 -45.14 -37.78
CA ARG A 1155 37.91 -44.70 -37.38
C ARG A 1155 38.93 -45.64 -38.09
N PRO A 1156 40.27 -45.66 -37.82
CA PRO A 1156 41.28 -44.65 -37.42
C PRO A 1156 42.46 -44.66 -38.46
N PRO A 1157 43.79 -44.44 -38.19
CA PRO A 1157 44.66 -45.28 -37.31
C PRO A 1157 45.95 -44.66 -36.62
N ARG A 1158 46.35 -45.24 -35.46
CA ARG A 1158 47.76 -45.44 -34.94
C ARG A 1158 48.67 -44.24 -34.52
N ARG A 1159 49.63 -44.36 -33.57
CA ARG A 1159 49.85 -45.26 -32.38
C ARG A 1159 51.08 -44.79 -31.51
N HIS A 1160 51.19 -45.30 -30.27
CA HIS A 1160 52.38 -45.37 -29.39
C HIS A 1160 52.89 -44.06 -28.70
N ASP A 1161 53.38 -44.06 -27.44
CA ASP A 1161 53.40 -45.11 -26.38
C ASP A 1161 53.58 -44.55 -24.93
N ASP A 1162 53.50 -45.47 -23.95
CA ASP A 1162 53.96 -45.47 -22.55
C ASP A 1162 53.22 -44.73 -21.39
N GLU A 1163 52.88 -45.55 -20.39
CA GLU A 1163 52.58 -45.34 -18.95
C GLU A 1163 53.47 -46.38 -18.19
N PRO A 1164 53.55 -46.58 -16.83
CA PRO A 1164 52.43 -46.61 -15.87
C PRO A 1164 52.78 -46.25 -14.38
N VAL A 1165 51.86 -46.63 -13.46
CA VAL A 1165 52.05 -47.09 -12.03
C VAL A 1165 51.45 -46.21 -10.91
N THR A 1166 51.01 -46.91 -9.84
CA THR A 1166 50.06 -46.53 -8.78
C THR A 1166 50.62 -46.65 -7.35
N GLY A 1167 50.04 -45.93 -6.37
CA GLY A 1167 50.17 -46.20 -4.91
C GLY A 1167 50.16 -44.90 -4.08
N VAL A 1168 49.37 -44.62 -3.03
CA VAL A 1168 48.66 -45.37 -1.94
C VAL A 1168 49.45 -45.48 -0.61
N VAL A 1169 49.01 -44.67 0.39
CA VAL A 1169 49.24 -44.76 1.86
C VAL A 1169 50.66 -44.53 2.42
N GLY A 1170 50.78 -43.66 3.44
CA GLY A 1170 51.97 -43.63 4.34
C GLY A 1170 52.05 -42.44 5.32
N ARG A 1171 52.06 -42.71 6.63
CA ARG A 1171 52.16 -41.74 7.75
C ARG A 1171 53.50 -40.96 7.83
N ALA A 1172 53.45 -39.81 8.52
CA ALA A 1172 54.58 -39.09 9.16
C ALA A 1172 55.16 -39.89 10.37
N PRO A 1173 56.18 -39.41 11.17
CA PRO A 1173 56.86 -38.09 11.19
C PRO A 1173 58.40 -38.12 11.42
N THR A 1174 59.08 -36.96 11.49
CA THR A 1174 60.05 -36.52 12.54
C THR A 1174 60.76 -35.18 12.19
N GLY A 1175 61.48 -34.57 13.16
CA GLY A 1175 62.18 -33.28 13.04
C GLY A 1175 63.65 -33.37 12.56
N ARG A 1176 64.58 -32.47 12.93
CA ARG A 1176 64.57 -31.59 14.14
C ARG A 1176 65.69 -30.51 14.13
N ASP A 1177 65.56 -29.53 15.06
CA ASP A 1177 66.57 -28.62 15.67
C ASP A 1177 67.49 -27.76 14.74
N ARG A 1178 67.65 -26.43 14.92
CA ARG A 1178 68.33 -25.72 16.05
C ARG A 1178 68.19 -24.19 15.92
N LEU A 1179 68.32 -23.33 16.96
CA LEU A 1179 68.09 -23.44 18.42
C LEU A 1179 68.24 -22.03 19.08
N LEU A 1180 67.73 -21.87 20.32
CA LEU A 1180 68.02 -20.79 21.32
C LEU A 1180 67.43 -19.37 21.04
N SER A 1181 66.97 -18.59 22.03
CA SER A 1181 66.85 -18.83 23.49
C SER A 1181 65.66 -18.11 24.17
N PHE A 1182 65.23 -18.72 25.28
CA PHE A 1182 64.29 -18.34 26.35
C PHE A 1182 64.28 -16.88 26.86
N GLY A 1183 63.21 -16.41 27.52
CA GLY A 1183 61.95 -17.13 27.80
C GLY A 1183 60.98 -16.50 28.82
N GLN A 1184 60.13 -17.38 29.38
CA GLN A 1184 59.06 -17.22 30.39
C GLN A 1184 59.56 -16.79 31.80
N ASP A 1185 58.72 -16.47 32.83
CA ASP A 1185 57.30 -16.76 33.09
C ASP A 1185 56.64 -15.72 34.07
N ASP A 1186 55.37 -15.96 34.45
CA ASP A 1186 54.66 -15.54 35.69
C ASP A 1186 54.18 -14.07 35.97
N GLY A 1187 52.94 -13.96 36.49
CA GLY A 1187 52.77 -13.40 37.85
C GLY A 1187 51.80 -12.23 38.14
N ALA A 1188 50.51 -12.53 38.32
CA ALA A 1188 49.55 -11.97 39.32
C ALA A 1188 49.38 -10.45 39.62
N GLU A 1189 48.11 -10.00 39.50
CA GLU A 1189 47.28 -9.16 40.39
C GLU A 1189 47.71 -7.77 40.99
N THR A 1190 46.66 -6.95 41.17
CA THR A 1190 46.52 -5.73 42.02
C THR A 1190 47.10 -4.38 41.53
N GLY A 1191 46.34 -3.31 41.78
CA GLY A 1191 46.84 -1.94 41.95
C GLY A 1191 46.91 -1.58 43.46
N PRO A 1192 47.35 -0.37 43.85
CA PRO A 1192 46.54 0.82 43.56
C PRO A 1192 47.36 2.13 43.34
N THR A 1193 46.70 3.27 43.59
CA THR A 1193 46.99 4.66 43.23
C THR A 1193 48.25 5.36 43.81
N ALA A 1194 48.77 6.30 43.00
CA ALA A 1194 49.33 7.62 43.33
C ALA A 1194 50.80 7.79 43.79
N GLY A 1195 51.48 8.78 43.17
CA GLY A 1195 52.79 9.31 43.58
C GLY A 1195 53.21 10.53 42.74
N ARG A 1196 53.55 11.66 43.37
CA ARG A 1196 53.97 12.92 42.71
C ARG A 1196 55.50 12.97 42.50
N HIS A 1197 56.00 13.79 41.56
CA HIS A 1197 56.75 15.02 41.90
C HIS A 1197 56.95 15.93 40.66
N ALA A 1198 57.54 17.12 40.85
CA ALA A 1198 57.47 18.24 39.90
C ALA A 1198 58.74 19.11 39.88
N SER A 1199 58.85 19.98 38.86
CA SER A 1199 59.70 21.18 38.83
C SER A 1199 58.98 22.30 38.05
N GLN A 1200 59.18 23.55 38.45
CA GLN A 1200 58.59 24.77 37.86
C GLN A 1200 59.70 25.86 37.75
N PRO A 1201 59.49 27.00 37.06
CA PRO A 1201 58.91 28.16 37.78
C PRO A 1201 57.94 29.05 36.97
N ASP A 1202 57.17 29.83 37.72
CA ASP A 1202 56.20 30.88 37.34
C ASP A 1202 56.91 32.28 37.26
N PRO A 1203 56.30 33.48 37.01
CA PRO A 1203 54.98 33.91 37.52
C PRO A 1203 54.07 34.89 36.71
N ALA A 1204 52.76 34.71 36.93
CA ALA A 1204 51.74 35.73 37.26
C ALA A 1204 51.20 36.77 36.22
N THR A 1205 49.93 37.14 36.46
CA THR A 1205 49.15 38.23 35.83
C THR A 1205 48.70 39.24 36.90
N PRO A 1206 48.43 40.51 36.56
CA PRO A 1206 47.04 40.99 36.69
C PRO A 1206 46.61 42.04 35.62
N ALA A 1207 45.35 42.47 35.67
CA ALA A 1207 44.75 43.45 34.74
C ALA A 1207 44.55 44.85 35.35
N VAL A 1208 44.42 45.91 34.52
CA VAL A 1208 43.62 47.17 34.74
C VAL A 1208 43.79 48.18 33.57
N ARG A 1209 42.81 49.09 33.35
CA ARG A 1209 42.78 50.26 32.41
C ARG A 1209 43.19 51.58 33.15
N PRO A 1210 43.40 52.80 32.56
CA PRO A 1210 42.93 53.34 31.25
C PRO A 1210 43.85 54.37 30.49
N ASP A 1211 43.29 54.96 29.43
CA ASP A 1211 43.38 56.37 28.93
C ASP A 1211 44.60 56.96 28.13
N ARG A 1212 44.37 57.14 26.81
CA ARG A 1212 44.34 58.42 26.02
C ARG A 1212 45.57 59.07 25.31
N ARG A 1213 45.21 59.68 24.15
CA ARG A 1213 45.91 60.66 23.26
C ARG A 1213 47.10 60.10 22.45
N GLY A 1214 47.34 60.44 21.18
CA GLY A 1214 46.65 61.26 20.15
C GLY A 1214 47.33 61.01 18.77
N SER A 1215 47.05 61.64 17.62
CA SER A 1215 46.06 62.66 17.18
C SER A 1215 46.16 62.87 15.65
N HIS A 1216 45.16 63.52 15.02
CA HIS A 1216 45.19 64.21 13.69
C HIS A 1216 45.19 63.35 12.38
N ARG A 1217 44.57 63.81 11.26
CA ARG A 1217 43.45 64.78 11.06
C ARG A 1217 42.85 64.71 9.63
N GLY A 1218 41.57 65.08 9.53
CA GLY A 1218 40.92 65.74 8.37
C GLY A 1218 40.16 64.83 7.40
N ASP A 1219 39.10 65.25 6.70
CA ASP A 1219 38.11 66.36 6.82
C ASP A 1219 36.98 66.02 5.80
N GLY A 1220 35.70 66.43 5.88
CA GLY A 1220 34.92 67.19 6.86
C GLY A 1220 33.48 67.47 6.30
N ALA A 1221 32.52 67.88 7.16
CA ALA A 1221 31.11 68.24 6.86
C ALA A 1221 30.21 67.13 6.22
N GLY A 1222 28.89 67.10 6.34
CA GLY A 1222 27.88 67.94 7.03
C GLY A 1222 26.46 67.46 6.62
N PRO A 1223 25.37 67.68 7.38
CA PRO A 1223 24.08 67.01 7.17
C PRO A 1223 22.94 67.92 6.65
N VAL A 1224 21.79 67.34 6.24
CA VAL A 1224 20.39 67.72 6.62
C VAL A 1224 19.32 66.95 5.80
N ALA A 1225 18.14 66.85 6.39
CA ALA A 1225 16.99 65.97 6.14
C ALA A 1225 16.09 66.19 4.89
N HIS A 1226 15.10 65.28 4.80
CA HIS A 1226 13.71 65.44 4.34
C HIS A 1226 13.28 65.22 2.87
N ASP A 1227 12.17 64.46 2.79
CA ASP A 1227 11.07 64.47 1.82
C ASP A 1227 11.20 63.85 0.40
N PRO A 1228 10.07 63.41 -0.21
CA PRO A 1228 10.08 62.28 -1.13
C PRO A 1228 9.62 62.61 -2.56
N GLY A 1229 9.95 61.73 -3.52
CA GLY A 1229 9.38 61.79 -4.86
C GLY A 1229 10.01 60.84 -5.87
N THR A 1230 9.37 59.70 -6.11
CA THR A 1230 9.35 59.07 -7.44
C THR A 1230 8.63 60.02 -8.43
N PRO A 1231 8.92 60.02 -9.76
CA PRO A 1231 9.03 58.78 -10.52
C PRO A 1231 9.93 58.75 -11.80
N SER A 1232 9.98 57.53 -12.36
CA SER A 1232 9.87 57.21 -13.80
C SER A 1232 11.12 56.91 -14.65
N ARG A 1233 11.09 55.70 -15.24
CA ARG A 1233 11.51 55.29 -16.61
C ARG A 1233 12.94 55.65 -17.06
N HIS A 1234 13.81 54.69 -17.43
CA HIS A 1234 13.55 53.66 -18.45
C HIS A 1234 14.45 52.41 -18.32
N ARG A 1235 13.93 51.27 -18.81
CA ARG A 1235 14.64 50.05 -19.30
C ARG A 1235 16.14 49.89 -18.96
N ARG A 1236 16.44 48.85 -18.17
CA ARG A 1236 16.65 47.52 -18.76
C ARG A 1236 15.77 46.50 -18.03
#